data_AF-A0A1V4XP09-F1
#
_entry.id   AF-A0A1V4XP09-F1
#
_cell.length_a   1.000
_cell.length_b   1.000
_cell.length_c   1.000
_cell.angle_alpha   90.00
_cell.angle_beta   90.00
_cell.angle_gamma   90.00
#
_symmetry.space_group_name_H-M   'P 1'
#
loop_
_entity.id
_entity.type
_entity.pdbx_description
1 polymer ?
#
loop_
_entity_poly.entity_id
_entity_poly.type
_entity_poly.pdbx_seq_one_letter_code
_entity_poly.pdbx_strand_id
1 'polypeptide(L)'
;MVDQSKVASGFDVEFLMGEEFIRYFLLCSMETGSIPWWSESTGTDENGNPYRSATLTHPPSELEQRRLYTVHPDFAGHEHPFQDIVQTVYSSQNDEFRVTILPDDAAGADILLRVFPSVIDLLAVPPRVLAENALPVDLHIGFDVVSDPRPNGLLANIGVQLKLLDVSGPLIDAAVALGFSKETILADMKEQIDRRVPFAISGGGSLQRIETRKFLDEAEGPKAIGVFINLALQNGPEPASLLPDRGDINLARNFLEPGTKMAFAFPPETYARLGNDFKFKMAVPKPDEPGEFRYPIMDGDDEVGVIKGISVRPEVGAGPPPTFTNVLVIDIHGEYAIENFFDPDFHMKIRLVPTVGENGLFDFDVDFDLDLSVAAHLVAIFLTTALTFVMPKLGLSLLFLSLLTLKIIERVGESAAQSSIQPQLDRTSFLDTLPHKLTVEVRRWDPLYSTLHRVETADVDIQVNQHGFAFDAEHVFVGRKFQPLQNMVIRSETRDDGNILNGLVYRANDIGGYLDNDLVNVFPATDRMPYMELLPPRDDIESHRVSLSLDQVQARIAAPDRHVKELDYVPKKVAVIGNQIFQILAISKTEIPEIESLTRSRLRSEIRNANGPAIRQQAMGELQAELGRAPTEEEIRARFDEILEKAVNGAFRGRLLTELDRRMKFDLEPSEFADLQHRKILVLGRDHLVIRRMTKNGKVTVYYRDYERPFEPNTDRRDNLLSLPRYVHTEG
;
A
#
# COMPACT_ATOMS: atom_id res chain seq x y z
N MET A 1 -3.57 11.47 27.89
CA MET A 1 -4.58 12.26 27.18
C MET A 1 -4.00 13.58 26.73
N VAL A 2 -3.91 13.77 25.42
CA VAL A 2 -3.34 14.97 24.78
C VAL A 2 -4.04 16.27 25.21
N ASP A 3 -3.28 17.29 25.59
CA ASP A 3 -3.78 18.66 25.69
C ASP A 3 -3.87 19.32 24.30
N GLN A 4 -5.05 19.25 23.67
CA GLN A 4 -5.30 19.81 22.34
C GLN A 4 -5.11 21.34 22.27
N SER A 5 -5.05 22.06 23.41
CA SER A 5 -4.73 23.50 23.39
C SER A 5 -3.27 23.79 22.99
N LYS A 6 -2.40 22.77 23.07
CA LYS A 6 -1.00 22.82 22.63
C LYS A 6 -0.83 22.60 21.13
N VAL A 7 -1.86 22.10 20.43
CA VAL A 7 -1.89 21.89 18.97
C VAL A 7 -2.17 23.24 18.28
N ALA A 8 -1.16 24.10 18.26
CA ALA A 8 -1.28 25.51 17.92
C ALA A 8 -0.42 25.94 16.72
N SER A 9 0.29 24.99 16.08
CA SER A 9 1.23 25.34 15.00
C SER A 9 0.52 25.81 13.73
N GLY A 10 -0.76 25.45 13.54
CA GLY A 10 -1.57 25.79 12.37
C GLY A 10 -1.32 24.92 11.13
N PHE A 11 -0.43 23.93 11.23
CA PHE A 11 -0.29 22.85 10.25
C PHE A 11 -1.55 21.96 10.27
N ASP A 12 -1.78 21.20 9.20
CA ASP A 12 -2.95 20.32 9.16
C ASP A 12 -2.80 19.12 10.08
N VAL A 13 -1.57 18.64 10.30
CA VAL A 13 -1.25 17.46 11.08
C VAL A 13 0.04 17.70 11.87
N GLU A 14 0.04 17.29 13.14
CA GLU A 14 1.18 17.33 14.04
C GLU A 14 1.43 15.93 14.63
N PHE A 15 2.68 15.46 14.60
CA PHE A 15 3.07 14.16 15.11
C PHE A 15 4.34 14.28 15.97
N LEU A 16 4.31 13.82 17.20
CA LEU A 16 5.44 13.83 18.12
C LEU A 16 5.94 12.41 18.38
N MET A 17 7.23 12.18 18.11
CA MET A 17 7.93 10.92 18.38
C MET A 17 8.78 11.06 19.65
N GLY A 18 8.45 10.27 20.69
CA GLY A 18 9.32 10.12 21.84
C GLY A 18 10.49 9.16 21.58
N GLU A 19 11.43 9.12 22.51
CA GLU A 19 12.65 8.28 22.44
C GLU A 19 12.34 6.79 22.18
N GLU A 20 11.34 6.24 22.88
CA GLU A 20 10.93 4.84 22.70
C GLU A 20 10.31 4.57 21.32
N PHE A 21 9.54 5.50 20.76
CA PHE A 21 9.01 5.32 19.40
C PHE A 21 10.14 5.25 18.37
N ILE A 22 11.15 6.11 18.51
CA ILE A 22 12.35 6.10 17.67
C ILE A 22 13.16 4.81 17.89
N ARG A 23 13.27 4.32 19.13
CA ARG A 23 13.90 3.04 19.45
C ARG A 23 13.27 1.89 18.67
N TYR A 24 11.94 1.76 18.69
CA TYR A 24 11.24 0.71 17.95
C TYR A 24 11.29 0.90 16.43
N PHE A 25 11.37 2.13 15.94
CA PHE A 25 11.64 2.42 14.53
C PHE A 25 13.00 1.85 14.08
N LEU A 26 14.05 2.03 14.88
CA LEU A 26 15.38 1.49 14.61
C LEU A 26 15.42 -0.04 14.78
N LEU A 27 14.78 -0.59 15.81
CA LEU A 27 14.66 -2.05 16.00
C LEU A 27 13.91 -2.72 14.84
N CYS A 28 12.84 -2.11 14.34
CA CYS A 28 12.13 -2.58 13.16
C CYS A 28 13.06 -2.66 11.94
N SER A 29 13.96 -1.68 11.77
CA SER A 29 14.96 -1.69 10.69
C SER A 29 16.06 -2.74 10.88
N MET A 30 16.33 -3.17 12.12
CA MET A 30 17.24 -4.27 12.42
C MET A 30 16.60 -5.64 12.15
N GLU A 31 15.31 -5.80 12.48
CA GLU A 31 14.54 -7.02 12.27
C GLU A 31 14.35 -7.38 10.79
N THR A 32 14.43 -6.39 9.91
CA THR A 32 14.35 -6.53 8.45
C THR A 32 15.70 -6.73 7.77
N GLY A 33 16.79 -6.73 8.54
CA GLY A 33 18.16 -6.81 8.01
C GLY A 33 18.64 -5.55 7.33
N SER A 34 17.86 -4.47 7.40
CA SER A 34 18.27 -3.16 6.95
C SER A 34 19.48 -2.73 7.78
N ILE A 35 19.35 -2.65 9.10
CA ILE A 35 20.47 -2.48 10.03
C ILE A 35 20.99 -3.90 10.30
N PRO A 36 22.23 -4.22 9.88
CA PRO A 36 22.70 -5.59 10.02
C PRO A 36 22.94 -5.93 11.49
N TRP A 37 22.60 -7.15 11.88
CA TRP A 37 22.91 -7.70 13.21
C TRP A 37 24.41 -7.87 13.44
N TRP A 38 25.18 -7.95 12.37
CA TRP A 38 26.63 -8.07 12.45
C TRP A 38 27.30 -7.51 11.20
N SER A 39 28.57 -7.16 11.34
CA SER A 39 29.40 -6.73 10.23
C SER A 39 30.83 -7.18 10.40
N GLU A 40 31.56 -7.27 9.29
CA GLU A 40 32.98 -7.57 9.26
C GLU A 40 33.75 -6.31 8.84
N SER A 41 34.79 -5.98 9.61
CA SER A 41 35.75 -4.92 9.30
C SER A 41 37.12 -5.55 9.09
N THR A 42 37.83 -5.10 8.05
CA THR A 42 39.20 -5.52 7.76
C THR A 42 40.05 -4.32 7.45
N GLY A 43 41.30 -4.31 7.89
CA GLY A 43 42.19 -3.22 7.55
C GLY A 43 43.56 -3.35 8.20
N THR A 44 44.21 -2.20 8.36
CA THR A 44 45.48 -2.08 9.06
C THR A 44 45.31 -1.04 10.16
N ASP A 45 45.77 -1.37 11.37
CA ASP A 45 45.78 -0.44 12.50
C ASP A 45 46.84 0.68 12.32
N GLU A 46 46.89 1.65 13.23
CA GLU A 46 47.85 2.76 13.18
C GLU A 46 49.31 2.32 13.29
N ASN A 47 49.56 1.10 13.80
CA ASN A 47 50.88 0.51 13.94
C ASN A 47 51.31 -0.32 12.73
N GLY A 48 50.46 -0.43 11.70
CA GLY A 48 50.73 -1.24 10.52
C GLY A 48 50.36 -2.72 10.66
N ASN A 49 49.70 -3.13 11.74
CA ASN A 49 49.25 -4.51 11.92
C ASN A 49 47.92 -4.72 11.20
N PRO A 50 47.77 -5.82 10.45
CA PRO A 50 46.48 -6.16 9.89
C PRO A 50 45.48 -6.50 11.00
N TYR A 51 44.22 -6.13 10.81
CA TYR A 51 43.11 -6.57 11.64
C TYR A 51 41.99 -7.12 10.76
N ARG A 52 41.23 -8.05 11.34
CA ARG A 52 39.99 -8.60 10.79
C ARG A 52 39.08 -8.88 11.96
N SER A 53 37.97 -8.17 12.07
CA SER A 53 37.06 -8.30 13.20
C SER A 53 35.61 -8.39 12.75
N ALA A 54 34.80 -9.12 13.51
CA ALA A 54 33.36 -9.04 13.43
C ALA A 54 32.80 -8.24 14.60
N THR A 55 31.85 -7.35 14.32
CA THR A 55 31.08 -6.61 15.32
C THR A 55 29.64 -7.11 15.27
N LEU A 56 29.09 -7.47 16.42
CA LEU A 56 27.73 -7.99 16.59
C LEU A 56 26.91 -7.00 17.39
N THR A 57 25.75 -6.63 16.89
CA THR A 57 24.78 -5.78 17.56
C THR A 57 23.70 -6.66 18.17
N HIS A 58 23.42 -6.48 19.45
CA HIS A 58 22.45 -7.31 20.19
C HIS A 58 21.18 -6.50 20.46
N PRO A 59 20.00 -6.93 20.00
CA PRO A 59 18.78 -6.25 20.39
C PRO A 59 18.47 -6.52 21.86
N PRO A 60 17.68 -5.65 22.50
CA PRO A 60 17.26 -5.85 23.89
C PRO A 60 16.36 -7.09 23.99
N SER A 61 16.51 -7.84 25.08
CA SER A 61 15.65 -9.01 25.38
C SER A 61 14.15 -8.68 25.43
N GLU A 62 13.78 -7.44 25.75
CA GLU A 62 12.37 -6.97 25.71
C GLU A 62 11.75 -7.10 24.30
N LEU A 63 12.56 -7.03 23.23
CA LEU A 63 12.07 -7.10 21.86
C LEU A 63 11.28 -8.39 21.62
N GLU A 64 11.67 -9.50 22.23
CA GLU A 64 10.94 -10.77 22.11
C GLU A 64 9.47 -10.68 22.53
N GLN A 65 9.19 -9.88 23.57
CA GLN A 65 7.84 -9.67 24.10
C GLN A 65 7.06 -8.59 23.34
N ARG A 66 7.77 -7.82 22.50
CA ARG A 66 7.26 -6.64 21.80
C ARG A 66 7.15 -6.84 20.29
N ARG A 67 7.40 -8.06 19.81
CA ARG A 67 7.08 -8.49 18.45
C ARG A 67 5.62 -8.98 18.38
N LEU A 68 4.91 -8.56 17.34
CA LEU A 68 3.58 -9.08 17.01
C LEU A 68 3.64 -10.32 16.10
N TYR A 69 4.84 -10.85 15.87
CA TYR A 69 5.10 -12.02 15.04
C TYR A 69 6.18 -12.92 15.66
N THR A 70 6.18 -14.17 15.24
CA THR A 70 7.24 -15.12 15.60
C THR A 70 8.46 -14.95 14.71
N VAL A 71 9.65 -15.08 15.29
CA VAL A 71 10.92 -15.11 14.55
C VAL A 71 10.89 -16.25 13.53
N HIS A 72 11.42 -16.01 12.33
CA HIS A 72 11.49 -17.01 11.27
C HIS A 72 12.31 -18.25 11.74
N PRO A 73 11.85 -19.49 11.50
CA PRO A 73 12.56 -20.69 11.96
C PRO A 73 14.00 -20.81 11.47
N ASP A 74 14.29 -20.43 10.22
CA ASP A 74 15.65 -20.48 9.67
C ASP A 74 16.58 -19.40 10.27
N PHE A 75 16.01 -18.38 10.93
CA PHE A 75 16.79 -17.37 11.65
C PHE A 75 16.93 -17.71 13.14
N ALA A 76 15.91 -18.32 13.74
CA ALA A 76 15.90 -18.69 15.15
C ALA A 76 17.01 -19.72 15.44
N GLY A 77 17.96 -19.35 16.30
CA GLY A 77 19.15 -20.15 16.55
C GLY A 77 20.21 -20.07 15.45
N HIS A 78 20.10 -19.10 14.53
CA HIS A 78 21.05 -18.74 13.46
C HIS A 78 21.16 -17.22 13.25
N GLU A 79 20.86 -16.44 14.29
CA GLU A 79 20.83 -14.98 14.29
C GLU A 79 22.14 -14.33 13.82
N HIS A 80 23.27 -15.01 14.01
CA HIS A 80 24.57 -14.58 13.49
C HIS A 80 25.51 -15.78 13.27
N PRO A 81 26.53 -15.68 12.39
CA PRO A 81 27.42 -16.82 12.09
C PRO A 81 28.36 -17.23 13.25
N PHE A 82 28.44 -16.41 14.30
CA PHE A 82 29.37 -16.60 15.43
C PHE A 82 28.75 -17.19 16.71
N GLN A 83 27.63 -17.90 16.63
CA GLN A 83 26.91 -18.42 17.80
C GLN A 83 27.66 -19.45 18.61
N ASP A 84 28.57 -20.20 17.98
CA ASP A 84 29.45 -21.12 18.71
C ASP A 84 30.54 -20.41 19.51
N ILE A 85 30.68 -19.09 19.33
CA ILE A 85 31.75 -18.25 19.88
C ILE A 85 31.20 -17.24 20.88
N VAL A 86 30.08 -16.59 20.54
CA VAL A 86 29.38 -15.61 21.38
C VAL A 86 28.10 -16.23 21.91
N GLN A 87 27.90 -16.19 23.23
CA GLN A 87 26.73 -16.77 23.89
C GLN A 87 25.53 -15.83 23.88
N THR A 88 25.79 -14.53 23.77
CA THR A 88 24.77 -13.49 23.83
C THR A 88 24.13 -13.28 22.47
N VAL A 89 22.84 -13.58 22.34
CA VAL A 89 22.04 -13.21 21.15
C VAL A 89 21.27 -11.92 21.44
N TYR A 90 20.49 -11.93 22.52
CA TYR A 90 19.77 -10.77 23.04
C TYR A 90 20.49 -10.19 24.25
N SER A 91 20.61 -8.87 24.29
CA SER A 91 21.25 -8.16 25.38
C SER A 91 20.37 -8.19 26.64
N SER A 92 21.02 -8.45 27.78
CA SER A 92 20.42 -8.26 29.10
C SER A 92 20.72 -6.87 29.69
N GLN A 93 21.43 -6.01 28.95
CA GLN A 93 21.74 -4.65 29.42
C GLN A 93 20.48 -3.79 29.42
N ASN A 94 20.24 -3.07 30.52
CA ASN A 94 19.03 -2.27 30.69
C ASN A 94 18.98 -1.05 29.75
N ASP A 95 20.14 -0.57 29.30
CA ASP A 95 20.28 0.56 28.37
C ASP A 95 20.67 0.11 26.94
N GLU A 96 20.47 -1.17 26.60
CA GLU A 96 20.61 -1.66 25.23
C GLU A 96 19.59 -0.99 24.29
N PHE A 97 20.08 -0.54 23.14
CA PHE A 97 19.29 0.18 22.13
C PHE A 97 18.59 1.40 22.71
N ARG A 98 19.15 2.03 23.74
CA ARG A 98 18.56 3.22 24.34
C ARG A 98 18.75 4.40 23.41
N VAL A 99 17.65 5.03 23.03
CA VAL A 99 17.64 6.30 22.28
C VAL A 99 17.55 7.46 23.26
N THR A 100 18.34 8.50 23.05
CA THR A 100 18.25 9.78 23.76
C THR A 100 18.18 10.92 22.75
N ILE A 101 17.20 11.82 22.86
CA ILE A 101 17.13 13.00 22.00
C ILE A 101 18.09 14.07 22.54
N LEU A 102 18.97 14.55 21.67
CA LEU A 102 20.08 15.44 21.99
C LEU A 102 19.70 16.91 21.75
N PRO A 103 19.97 17.80 22.72
CA PRO A 103 19.66 19.21 22.59
C PRO A 103 20.59 19.93 21.63
N ASP A 104 21.89 19.89 21.94
CA ASP A 104 22.97 20.49 21.16
C ASP A 104 24.15 19.52 21.19
N ASP A 105 24.26 18.70 20.16
CA ASP A 105 25.44 17.86 19.95
C ASP A 105 26.49 18.61 19.11
N ALA A 106 27.77 18.45 19.45
CA ALA A 106 28.85 19.17 18.78
C ALA A 106 29.03 18.76 17.31
N ALA A 107 28.66 17.52 16.96
CA ALA A 107 28.67 17.02 15.59
C ALA A 107 27.35 17.29 14.84
N GLY A 108 26.35 17.85 15.53
CA GLY A 108 25.02 18.14 14.98
C GLY A 108 24.05 16.95 15.02
N ALA A 109 24.30 15.94 15.85
CA ALA A 109 23.38 14.81 15.99
C ALA A 109 22.07 15.20 16.68
N ASP A 110 21.00 14.51 16.29
CA ASP A 110 19.66 14.68 16.86
C ASP A 110 19.37 13.64 17.93
N ILE A 111 19.91 12.45 17.77
CA ILE A 111 19.73 11.34 18.71
C ILE A 111 21.07 10.68 19.04
N LEU A 112 21.17 10.18 20.26
CA LEU A 112 22.19 9.23 20.71
C LEU A 112 21.56 7.85 20.77
N LEU A 113 22.12 6.87 20.06
CA LEU A 113 21.77 5.47 20.23
C LEU A 113 22.90 4.75 20.97
N ARG A 114 22.61 4.23 22.16
CA ARG A 114 23.53 3.38 22.91
C ARG A 114 23.32 1.92 22.57
N VAL A 115 24.39 1.22 22.22
CA VAL A 115 24.41 -0.23 21.98
C VAL A 115 25.57 -0.90 22.73
N PHE A 116 25.44 -2.17 23.08
CA PHE A 116 26.53 -2.96 23.68
C PHE A 116 26.94 -4.08 22.73
N PRO A 117 27.79 -3.80 21.74
CA PRO A 117 28.15 -4.79 20.76
C PRO A 117 29.12 -5.83 21.31
N SER A 118 29.20 -6.98 20.65
CA SER A 118 30.29 -7.94 20.82
C SER A 118 31.30 -7.81 19.68
N VAL A 119 32.58 -7.89 19.99
CA VAL A 119 33.69 -7.77 19.02
C VAL A 119 34.50 -9.05 19.03
N ILE A 120 34.69 -9.63 17.86
CA ILE A 120 35.43 -10.89 17.65
C ILE A 120 36.63 -10.60 16.76
N ASP A 121 37.81 -11.06 17.19
CA ASP A 121 39.00 -11.13 16.35
C ASP A 121 38.93 -12.37 15.45
N LEU A 122 38.88 -12.14 14.14
CA LEU A 122 38.83 -13.16 13.10
C LEU A 122 40.22 -13.51 12.54
N LEU A 123 41.29 -12.80 12.93
CA LEU A 123 42.67 -13.22 12.63
C LEU A 123 43.17 -14.30 13.58
N ALA A 124 42.63 -14.35 14.80
CA ALA A 124 42.88 -15.43 15.73
C ALA A 124 42.34 -16.77 15.17
N VAL A 125 43.09 -17.85 15.37
CA VAL A 125 42.66 -19.22 15.01
C VAL A 125 42.77 -20.13 16.24
N PRO A 126 41.64 -20.58 16.83
CA PRO A 126 40.25 -20.22 16.45
C PRO A 126 39.93 -18.74 16.73
N PRO A 127 38.86 -18.17 16.10
CA PRO A 127 38.46 -16.79 16.35
C PRO A 127 38.20 -16.55 17.83
N ARG A 128 38.50 -15.33 18.29
CA ARG A 128 38.52 -14.99 19.71
C ARG A 128 37.62 -13.80 20.01
N VAL A 129 36.77 -13.93 21.02
CA VAL A 129 36.00 -12.79 21.57
C VAL A 129 36.94 -11.80 22.26
N LEU A 130 36.92 -10.55 21.82
CA LEU A 130 37.64 -9.44 22.44
C LEU A 130 36.78 -8.73 23.49
N ALA A 131 35.50 -8.56 23.20
CA ALA A 131 34.48 -8.02 24.10
C ALA A 131 33.13 -8.67 23.78
N GLU A 132 32.33 -8.99 24.78
CA GLU A 132 30.98 -9.55 24.60
C GLU A 132 29.97 -8.75 25.41
N ASN A 133 29.07 -8.02 24.74
CA ASN A 133 27.93 -7.30 25.31
C ASN A 133 28.21 -6.57 26.65
N ALA A 134 29.40 -5.96 26.77
CA ALA A 134 29.92 -5.45 28.05
C ALA A 134 30.25 -3.95 28.03
N LEU A 135 30.84 -3.46 26.95
CA LEU A 135 31.24 -2.06 26.81
C LEU A 135 30.32 -1.36 25.80
N PRO A 136 29.71 -0.22 26.16
CA PRO A 136 28.81 0.46 25.25
C PRO A 136 29.57 1.22 24.17
N VAL A 137 28.89 1.38 23.04
CA VAL A 137 29.15 2.35 21.99
C VAL A 137 27.96 3.29 21.92
N ASP A 138 28.27 4.58 21.92
CA ASP A 138 27.31 5.67 21.77
C ASP A 138 27.40 6.21 20.34
N LEU A 139 26.33 6.00 19.57
CA LEU A 139 26.19 6.38 18.16
C LEU A 139 25.45 7.71 18.07
N HIS A 140 26.12 8.74 17.56
CA HIS A 140 25.53 10.07 17.36
C HIS A 140 24.93 10.14 15.97
N ILE A 141 23.60 10.15 15.88
CA ILE A 141 22.86 9.99 14.64
C ILE A 141 22.05 11.27 14.34
N GLY A 142 22.21 11.81 13.14
CA GLY A 142 21.29 12.79 12.55
C GLY A 142 19.99 12.11 12.13
N PHE A 143 18.86 12.73 12.46
CA PHE A 143 17.51 12.19 12.23
C PHE A 143 16.68 13.24 11.48
N ASP A 144 16.84 13.26 10.16
CA ASP A 144 16.22 14.29 9.31
C ASP A 144 15.04 13.73 8.53
N VAL A 145 13.88 14.39 8.59
CA VAL A 145 12.79 14.06 7.65
C VAL A 145 13.06 14.75 6.32
N VAL A 146 13.27 13.95 5.27
CA VAL A 146 13.62 14.39 3.92
C VAL A 146 12.51 14.04 2.92
N SER A 147 12.42 14.83 1.85
CA SER A 147 11.42 14.64 0.78
C SER A 147 11.96 15.10 -0.56
N ASP A 148 11.40 14.56 -1.65
CA ASP A 148 11.78 14.92 -3.01
C ASP A 148 10.75 15.90 -3.61
N PRO A 149 11.18 17.02 -4.24
CA PRO A 149 10.25 17.94 -4.88
C PRO A 149 9.72 17.37 -6.21
N ARG A 150 8.43 17.56 -6.46
CA ARG A 150 7.77 17.24 -7.74
C ARG A 150 7.72 18.47 -8.65
N PRO A 151 7.57 18.27 -9.97
CA PRO A 151 7.42 19.36 -10.94
C PRO A 151 6.23 20.30 -10.67
N ASN A 152 5.21 19.82 -9.95
CA ASN A 152 4.02 20.60 -9.57
C ASN A 152 4.18 21.34 -8.24
N GLY A 153 5.38 21.37 -7.65
CA GLY A 153 5.66 22.04 -6.37
C GLY A 153 5.29 21.25 -5.12
N LEU A 154 4.73 20.03 -5.27
CA LEU A 154 4.41 19.15 -4.15
C LEU A 154 5.59 18.25 -3.76
N LEU A 155 5.54 17.69 -2.56
CA LEU A 155 6.56 16.79 -2.02
C LEU A 155 6.18 15.32 -2.22
N ALA A 156 7.19 14.48 -2.43
CA ALA A 156 7.10 13.04 -2.62
C ALA A 156 8.18 12.28 -1.84
N ASN A 157 8.07 10.95 -1.82
CA ASN A 157 9.09 10.03 -1.31
C ASN A 157 9.56 10.38 0.11
N ILE A 158 8.67 10.80 0.99
CA ILE A 158 9.06 11.27 2.32
C ILE A 158 9.71 10.12 3.10
N GLY A 159 10.85 10.42 3.72
CA GLY A 159 11.66 9.44 4.45
C GLY A 159 12.40 10.08 5.62
N VAL A 160 12.84 9.26 6.56
CA VAL A 160 13.82 9.64 7.59
C VAL A 160 15.20 9.30 7.07
N GLN A 161 16.04 10.31 6.93
CA GLN A 161 17.45 10.16 6.65
C GLN A 161 18.19 9.97 7.97
N LEU A 162 18.71 8.77 8.17
CA LEU A 162 19.63 8.43 9.25
C LEU A 162 21.05 8.69 8.77
N LYS A 163 21.84 9.42 9.57
CA LYS A 163 23.28 9.65 9.31
C LYS A 163 24.07 9.49 10.59
N LEU A 164 25.01 8.57 10.64
CA LEU A 164 25.97 8.48 11.72
C LEU A 164 26.99 9.63 11.59
N LEU A 165 26.98 10.54 12.55
CA LEU A 165 27.82 11.73 12.56
C LEU A 165 29.07 11.55 13.43
N ASP A 166 28.95 10.84 14.55
CA ASP A 166 30.07 10.50 15.41
C ASP A 166 29.85 9.19 16.17
N VAL A 167 30.92 8.62 16.71
CA VAL A 167 30.92 7.45 17.60
C VAL A 167 31.74 7.74 18.86
N SER A 168 31.26 7.28 20.00
CA SER A 168 31.93 7.49 21.29
C SER A 168 31.67 6.35 22.25
N GLY A 169 32.28 6.40 23.42
CA GLY A 169 32.02 5.47 24.51
C GLY A 169 33.20 4.52 24.80
N PRO A 170 33.11 3.76 25.91
CA PRO A 170 34.22 2.98 26.44
C PRO A 170 34.81 1.96 25.46
N LEU A 171 34.00 1.37 24.57
CA LEU A 171 34.52 0.43 23.57
C LEU A 171 35.34 1.15 22.49
N ILE A 172 34.92 2.33 22.06
CA ILE A 172 35.67 3.16 21.10
C ILE A 172 36.99 3.61 21.73
N ASP A 173 36.95 4.08 22.98
CA ASP A 173 38.16 4.49 23.71
C ASP A 173 39.16 3.33 23.87
N ALA A 174 38.65 2.12 24.15
CA ALA A 174 39.48 0.91 24.22
C ALA A 174 40.08 0.53 22.87
N ALA A 175 39.31 0.62 21.77
CA ALA A 175 39.82 0.36 20.42
C ALA A 175 40.92 1.37 20.04
N VAL A 176 40.72 2.65 20.33
CA VAL A 176 41.74 3.69 20.09
C VAL A 176 43.00 3.44 20.91
N ALA A 177 42.86 3.06 22.19
CA ALA A 177 44.00 2.70 23.03
C ALA A 177 44.78 1.47 22.51
N LEU A 178 44.13 0.60 21.72
CA LEU A 178 44.73 -0.56 21.07
C LEU A 178 45.32 -0.24 19.68
N GLY A 179 45.26 1.01 19.23
CA GLY A 179 45.85 1.47 17.97
C GLY A 179 44.89 1.49 16.78
N PHE A 180 43.58 1.36 16.99
CA PHE A 180 42.59 1.58 15.93
C PHE A 180 42.26 3.06 15.77
N SER A 181 42.11 3.54 14.53
CA SER A 181 41.66 4.91 14.29
C SER A 181 40.14 5.03 14.48
N LYS A 182 39.71 6.02 15.28
CA LYS A 182 38.28 6.37 15.42
C LYS A 182 37.65 6.76 14.07
N GLU A 183 38.40 7.41 13.19
CA GLU A 183 37.91 7.81 11.87
C GLU A 183 37.62 6.59 10.99
N THR A 184 38.48 5.57 11.05
CA THR A 184 38.26 4.31 10.33
C THR A 184 37.06 3.56 10.87
N ILE A 185 36.93 3.45 12.21
CA ILE A 185 35.75 2.82 12.83
C ILE A 185 34.46 3.55 12.42
N LEU A 186 34.47 4.88 12.47
CA LEU A 186 33.33 5.69 12.06
C LEU A 186 32.98 5.45 10.57
N ALA A 187 33.97 5.42 9.68
CA ALA A 187 33.75 5.18 8.25
C ALA A 187 33.09 3.82 7.98
N ASP A 188 33.60 2.76 8.61
CA ASP A 188 33.04 1.41 8.49
C ASP A 188 31.59 1.34 9.00
N MET A 189 31.30 2.01 10.13
CA MET A 189 29.95 2.04 10.70
C MET A 189 28.98 2.91 9.88
N LYS A 190 29.46 3.97 9.21
CA LYS A 190 28.63 4.80 8.31
C LYS A 190 28.12 4.01 7.12
N GLU A 191 28.94 3.14 6.52
CA GLU A 191 28.50 2.27 5.41
C GLU A 191 27.30 1.40 5.81
N GLN A 192 27.24 1.04 7.10
CA GLN A 192 26.16 0.24 7.63
C GLN A 192 24.98 1.09 8.06
N ILE A 193 25.14 2.25 8.68
CA ILE A 193 24.04 2.99 9.30
C ILE A 193 23.41 4.02 8.37
N ASP A 194 24.20 4.72 7.55
CA ASP A 194 23.73 5.85 6.73
C ASP A 194 22.72 5.38 5.68
N ARG A 195 21.49 5.89 5.76
CA ARG A 195 20.40 5.47 4.86
C ARG A 195 19.18 6.39 4.93
N ARG A 196 18.31 6.27 3.92
CA ARG A 196 16.96 6.82 3.94
C ARG A 196 15.96 5.71 4.19
N VAL A 197 15.22 5.82 5.29
CA VAL A 197 14.13 4.91 5.65
C VAL A 197 12.81 5.54 5.20
N PRO A 198 11.90 4.81 4.52
CA PRO A 198 10.57 5.30 4.23
C PRO A 198 9.86 5.85 5.46
N PHE A 199 9.21 7.00 5.33
CA PHE A 199 8.45 7.63 6.42
C PHE A 199 7.02 7.82 5.95
N ALA A 200 6.23 6.77 6.15
CA ALA A 200 4.98 6.57 5.45
C ALA A 200 3.84 7.50 5.89
N ILE A 201 4.04 8.50 6.75
CA ILE A 201 2.97 9.38 7.27
C ILE A 201 2.15 10.06 6.15
N SER A 202 2.70 10.19 4.94
CA SER A 202 1.97 10.72 3.78
C SER A 202 1.05 9.73 3.05
N GLY A 203 1.06 8.43 3.36
CA GLY A 203 0.15 7.44 2.77
C GLY A 203 0.20 7.37 1.24
N GLY A 204 1.33 7.75 0.61
CA GLY A 204 1.45 7.87 -0.85
C GLY A 204 0.83 9.13 -1.45
N GLY A 205 0.21 9.99 -0.64
CA GLY A 205 -0.27 11.31 -1.02
C GLY A 205 0.87 12.32 -1.21
N SER A 206 0.66 13.28 -2.09
CA SER A 206 1.59 14.42 -2.22
C SER A 206 1.41 15.34 -1.00
N LEU A 207 2.50 15.78 -0.38
CA LEU A 207 2.44 16.80 0.67
C LEU A 207 2.73 18.18 0.09
N GLN A 208 2.23 19.22 0.73
CA GLN A 208 2.57 20.60 0.36
C GLN A 208 3.83 21.07 1.10
N ARG A 209 3.93 20.77 2.39
CA ARG A 209 5.03 21.17 3.25
C ARG A 209 5.20 20.16 4.38
N ILE A 210 6.44 19.92 4.78
CA ILE A 210 6.79 19.13 5.96
C ILE A 210 7.91 19.84 6.70
N GLU A 211 7.80 19.94 8.02
CA GLU A 211 8.82 20.54 8.89
C GLU A 211 9.02 19.70 10.14
N THR A 212 10.18 19.85 10.76
CA THR A 212 10.55 19.14 11.99
C THR A 212 10.97 20.11 13.08
N ARG A 213 10.72 19.74 14.34
CA ARG A 213 11.19 20.50 15.51
C ARG A 213 11.51 19.57 16.67
N LYS A 214 12.64 19.79 17.33
CA LYS A 214 13.01 19.09 18.57
C LYS A 214 12.40 19.80 19.79
N PHE A 215 11.86 19.02 20.71
CA PHE A 215 11.37 19.45 22.01
C PHE A 215 12.25 18.79 23.08
N LEU A 216 13.02 19.61 23.79
CA LEU A 216 14.18 19.14 24.55
C LEU A 216 13.99 19.28 26.07
N ASP A 217 13.31 20.33 26.51
CA ASP A 217 13.07 20.63 27.92
C ASP A 217 11.91 21.63 28.05
N GLU A 218 10.69 21.19 27.74
CA GLU A 218 9.49 21.92 28.19
C GLU A 218 9.11 21.32 29.55
N ALA A 219 8.89 22.16 30.57
CA ALA A 219 8.63 21.76 31.96
C ALA A 219 7.39 20.84 32.17
N GLU A 220 6.70 20.47 31.08
CA GLU A 220 5.41 19.78 31.07
C GLU A 220 5.40 18.48 30.22
N GLY A 221 6.49 18.06 29.57
CA GLY A 221 6.45 16.85 28.71
C GLY A 221 7.81 16.17 28.44
N PRO A 222 7.82 14.89 28.03
CA PRO A 222 9.05 14.16 27.66
C PRO A 222 9.63 14.69 26.35
N LYS A 223 10.92 14.40 26.12
CA LYS A 223 11.61 14.81 24.89
C LYS A 223 10.97 14.19 23.67
N ALA A 224 10.87 14.97 22.60
CA ALA A 224 10.24 14.53 21.36
C ALA A 224 10.87 15.18 20.12
N ILE A 225 10.78 14.48 18.99
CA ILE A 225 10.95 15.06 17.66
C ILE A 225 9.56 15.19 17.04
N GLY A 226 9.13 16.42 16.81
CA GLY A 226 7.87 16.73 16.15
C GLY A 226 8.01 16.82 14.63
N VAL A 227 7.00 16.32 13.92
CA VAL A 227 6.83 16.42 12.47
C VAL A 227 5.49 17.11 12.18
N PHE A 228 5.55 18.17 11.37
CA PHE A 228 4.44 19.08 11.10
C PHE A 228 4.15 19.09 9.61
N ILE A 229 2.92 18.80 9.23
CA ILE A 229 2.57 18.45 7.85
C ILE A 229 1.42 19.31 7.34
N ASN A 230 1.60 19.87 6.14
CA ASN A 230 0.51 20.38 5.32
C ASN A 230 0.18 19.37 4.23
N LEU A 231 -1.09 18.95 4.22
CA LEU A 231 -1.65 18.09 3.20
C LEU A 231 -1.89 18.91 1.92
N ALA A 232 -1.77 18.26 0.75
CA ALA A 232 -2.12 18.88 -0.53
C ALA A 232 -3.65 18.88 -0.72
N LEU A 233 -4.34 19.77 -0.01
CA LEU A 233 -5.80 19.93 -0.03
C LEU A 233 -6.24 20.96 -1.05
N GLN A 234 -7.38 20.73 -1.70
CA GLN A 234 -7.95 21.65 -2.68
C GLN A 234 -8.57 22.89 -2.03
N ASN A 235 -8.33 24.05 -2.65
CA ASN A 235 -8.96 25.34 -2.33
C ASN A 235 -10.14 25.67 -3.27
N GLY A 236 -10.31 24.87 -4.31
CA GLY A 236 -11.38 25.02 -5.29
C GLY A 236 -11.49 23.78 -6.18
N PRO A 237 -12.52 23.73 -7.04
CA PRO A 237 -12.81 22.58 -7.88
C PRO A 237 -11.79 22.36 -9.01
N GLU A 238 -10.93 23.34 -9.35
CA GLU A 238 -9.86 23.10 -10.31
C GLU A 238 -8.78 22.18 -9.70
N PRO A 239 -8.27 21.16 -10.44
CA PRO A 239 -7.26 20.23 -9.92
C PRO A 239 -5.95 20.88 -9.44
N ALA A 240 -5.62 22.07 -9.94
CA ALA A 240 -4.43 22.83 -9.55
C ALA A 240 -4.70 23.86 -8.44
N SER A 241 -5.96 24.03 -8.02
CA SER A 241 -6.36 24.97 -6.97
C SER A 241 -6.12 24.34 -5.61
N LEU A 242 -4.93 24.54 -5.05
CA LEU A 242 -4.54 24.04 -3.74
C LEU A 242 -4.63 25.14 -2.67
N LEU A 243 -4.81 24.73 -1.41
CA LEU A 243 -4.72 25.64 -0.27
C LEU A 243 -3.34 26.30 -0.24
N PRO A 244 -3.24 27.57 0.17
CA PRO A 244 -1.96 28.21 0.37
C PRO A 244 -1.18 27.55 1.52
N ASP A 245 0.12 27.85 1.57
CA ASP A 245 0.98 27.44 2.69
C ASP A 245 0.41 27.98 4.00
N ARG A 246 0.48 27.13 5.03
CA ARG A 246 -0.07 27.39 6.35
C ARG A 246 0.81 26.79 7.43
N GLY A 247 0.56 27.20 8.67
CA GLY A 247 1.32 26.80 9.83
C GLY A 247 2.64 27.55 10.01
N ASP A 248 3.03 27.71 11.27
CA ASP A 248 4.28 28.31 11.72
C ASP A 248 4.92 27.39 12.76
N ILE A 249 6.06 26.81 12.41
CA ILE A 249 6.81 25.88 13.26
C ILE A 249 7.27 26.52 14.56
N ASN A 250 7.41 27.85 14.61
CA ASN A 250 7.78 28.56 15.82
C ASN A 250 6.66 28.52 16.88
N LEU A 251 5.41 28.35 16.45
CA LEU A 251 4.24 28.22 17.34
C LEU A 251 4.00 26.80 17.82
N ALA A 252 4.71 25.81 17.28
CA ALA A 252 4.61 24.43 17.71
C ALA A 252 5.01 24.25 19.18
N ARG A 253 4.28 23.41 19.92
CA ARG A 253 4.48 23.10 21.33
C ARG A 253 4.55 21.60 21.55
N ASN A 254 5.19 21.18 22.64
CA ASN A 254 5.21 19.78 23.01
C ASN A 254 3.89 19.38 23.66
N PHE A 255 3.11 18.54 22.98
CA PHE A 255 1.87 17.95 23.49
C PHE A 255 2.00 16.44 23.77
N LEU A 256 3.23 15.91 23.81
CA LEU A 256 3.51 14.55 24.24
C LEU A 256 3.34 14.49 25.76
N GLU A 257 2.44 13.65 26.26
CA GLU A 257 2.17 13.53 27.68
C GLU A 257 3.17 12.59 28.38
N PRO A 258 3.51 12.81 29.66
CA PRO A 258 4.34 11.89 30.42
C PRO A 258 3.83 10.44 30.38
N GLY A 259 4.73 9.49 30.12
CA GLY A 259 4.40 8.06 30.01
C GLY A 259 4.10 7.59 28.59
N THR A 260 3.62 8.48 27.72
CA THR A 260 3.31 8.18 26.31
C THR A 260 4.57 8.17 25.44
N LYS A 261 4.54 7.38 24.36
CA LYS A 261 5.69 7.18 23.45
C LYS A 261 5.55 7.97 22.16
N MET A 262 4.31 8.29 21.79
CA MET A 262 4.00 9.14 20.67
C MET A 262 2.68 9.89 20.92
N ALA A 263 2.53 11.04 20.24
CA ALA A 263 1.27 11.77 20.18
C ALA A 263 1.01 12.26 18.76
N PHE A 264 -0.25 12.28 18.35
CA PHE A 264 -0.69 12.76 17.05
C PHE A 264 -1.91 13.65 17.24
N ALA A 265 -1.97 14.74 16.48
CA ALA A 265 -3.14 15.60 16.49
C ALA A 265 -3.34 16.32 15.16
N PHE A 266 -4.58 16.73 14.92
CA PHE A 266 -4.87 17.79 13.98
C PHE A 266 -5.86 18.80 14.58
N PRO A 267 -5.72 20.10 14.25
CA PRO A 267 -6.55 21.16 14.80
C PRO A 267 -7.97 21.17 14.18
N PRO A 268 -8.95 21.84 14.79
CA PRO A 268 -10.35 21.77 14.36
C PRO A 268 -10.58 22.37 12.96
N GLU A 269 -9.74 23.29 12.51
CA GLU A 269 -9.80 23.84 11.15
C GLU A 269 -9.57 22.76 10.09
N THR A 270 -8.81 21.70 10.42
CA THR A 270 -8.54 20.59 9.51
C THR A 270 -9.84 19.85 9.14
N TYR A 271 -10.83 19.79 10.04
CA TYR A 271 -12.14 19.20 9.70
C TYR A 271 -12.82 19.91 8.51
N ALA A 272 -12.89 21.24 8.56
CA ALA A 272 -13.51 22.02 7.50
C ALA A 272 -12.73 21.93 6.19
N ARG A 273 -11.39 21.93 6.26
CA ARG A 273 -10.51 21.79 5.10
C ARG A 273 -10.68 20.43 4.43
N LEU A 274 -10.74 19.34 5.19
CA LEU A 274 -11.00 17.99 4.67
C LEU A 274 -12.38 17.91 4.00
N GLY A 275 -13.43 18.47 4.61
CA GLY A 275 -14.77 18.50 4.02
C GLY A 275 -14.82 19.23 2.68
N ASN A 276 -14.17 20.40 2.59
CA ASN A 276 -14.06 21.17 1.35
C ASN A 276 -13.25 20.44 0.28
N ASP A 277 -12.09 19.89 0.65
CA ASP A 277 -11.23 19.11 -0.25
C ASP A 277 -12.00 17.93 -0.86
N PHE A 278 -12.71 17.17 -0.03
CA PHE A 278 -13.52 16.03 -0.49
C PHE A 278 -14.62 16.48 -1.45
N LYS A 279 -15.28 17.61 -1.18
CA LYS A 279 -16.29 18.16 -2.08
C LYS A 279 -15.66 18.59 -3.41
N PHE A 280 -14.57 19.34 -3.39
CA PHE A 280 -13.95 19.87 -4.61
C PHE A 280 -13.39 18.78 -5.53
N LYS A 281 -12.91 17.68 -4.97
CA LYS A 281 -12.47 16.51 -5.75
C LYS A 281 -13.61 15.83 -6.52
N MET A 282 -14.86 16.02 -6.09
CA MET A 282 -16.06 15.52 -6.78
C MET A 282 -16.53 16.43 -7.91
N ALA A 283 -15.91 17.59 -8.08
CA ALA A 283 -16.34 18.57 -9.07
C ALA A 283 -16.13 18.06 -10.51
N VAL A 284 -17.13 18.29 -11.35
CA VAL A 284 -17.10 18.05 -12.78
C VAL A 284 -17.36 19.38 -13.49
N PRO A 285 -16.50 19.78 -14.47
CA PRO A 285 -16.75 20.98 -15.26
C PRO A 285 -18.09 20.89 -15.99
N LYS A 286 -18.85 21.97 -16.02
CA LYS A 286 -20.04 22.03 -16.87
C LYS A 286 -19.61 22.18 -18.34
N PRO A 287 -20.16 21.36 -19.27
CA PRO A 287 -19.76 21.40 -20.68
C PRO A 287 -19.96 22.76 -21.35
N ASP A 288 -21.01 23.48 -20.95
CA ASP A 288 -21.47 24.70 -21.63
C ASP A 288 -21.12 26.01 -20.88
N GLU A 289 -20.50 25.90 -19.70
CA GLU A 289 -20.22 27.04 -18.81
C GLU A 289 -18.77 27.00 -18.30
N PRO A 290 -17.83 27.65 -19.00
CA PRO A 290 -16.42 27.68 -18.60
C PRO A 290 -16.24 28.27 -17.20
N GLY A 291 -15.61 27.52 -16.30
CA GLY A 291 -15.37 27.92 -14.90
C GLY A 291 -16.50 27.57 -13.93
N GLU A 292 -17.62 27.04 -14.42
CA GLU A 292 -18.66 26.48 -13.53
C GLU A 292 -18.50 24.98 -13.35
N PHE A 293 -18.76 24.53 -12.12
CA PHE A 293 -18.64 23.15 -11.72
C PHE A 293 -19.94 22.64 -11.11
N ARG A 294 -20.20 21.36 -11.31
CA ARG A 294 -21.28 20.62 -10.67
C ARG A 294 -20.72 19.40 -9.94
N TYR A 295 -21.50 18.84 -9.03
CA TYR A 295 -21.07 17.74 -8.17
C TYR A 295 -21.99 16.51 -8.37
N PRO A 296 -21.99 15.90 -9.56
CA PRO A 296 -22.96 14.87 -9.90
C PRO A 296 -22.65 13.56 -9.19
N ILE A 297 -23.69 12.84 -8.80
CA ILE A 297 -23.67 11.43 -8.46
C ILE A 297 -23.97 10.70 -9.77
N MET A 298 -23.04 9.89 -10.25
CA MET A 298 -23.21 9.14 -11.51
C MET A 298 -23.63 7.71 -11.21
N ASP A 299 -24.32 7.03 -12.12
CA ASP A 299 -24.48 5.57 -12.23
C ASP A 299 -24.08 5.15 -13.65
N GLY A 300 -22.87 4.62 -13.81
CA GLY A 300 -22.25 4.46 -15.12
C GLY A 300 -22.06 5.81 -15.83
N ASP A 301 -22.72 5.97 -16.98
CA ASP A 301 -22.73 7.23 -17.74
C ASP A 301 -23.92 8.15 -17.37
N ASP A 302 -24.87 7.65 -16.59
CA ASP A 302 -26.09 8.38 -16.21
C ASP A 302 -25.87 9.20 -14.94
N GLU A 303 -26.45 10.39 -14.85
CA GLU A 303 -26.45 11.19 -13.62
C GLU A 303 -27.70 10.87 -12.80
N VAL A 304 -27.49 10.42 -11.56
CA VAL A 304 -28.54 9.95 -10.66
C VAL A 304 -28.73 10.84 -9.45
N GLY A 305 -28.02 11.96 -9.35
CA GLY A 305 -28.18 12.91 -8.25
C GLY A 305 -27.06 13.94 -8.17
N VAL A 306 -27.07 14.74 -7.10
CA VAL A 306 -26.09 15.81 -6.87
C VAL A 306 -25.65 15.84 -5.41
N ILE A 307 -24.36 16.00 -5.18
CA ILE A 307 -23.78 16.24 -3.86
C ILE A 307 -23.93 17.72 -3.51
N LYS A 308 -24.64 18.01 -2.43
CA LYS A 308 -24.80 19.37 -1.88
C LYS A 308 -23.62 19.76 -1.00
N GLY A 309 -23.12 18.83 -0.19
CA GLY A 309 -22.04 19.10 0.74
C GLY A 309 -21.41 17.85 1.33
N ILE A 310 -20.17 18.01 1.78
CA ILE A 310 -19.44 17.01 2.54
C ILE A 310 -18.89 17.72 3.77
N SER A 311 -19.13 17.16 4.95
CA SER A 311 -18.59 17.70 6.20
C SER A 311 -17.87 16.61 6.97
N VAL A 312 -16.76 16.98 7.60
CA VAL A 312 -16.04 16.12 8.55
C VAL A 312 -16.22 16.75 9.93
N ARG A 313 -16.61 15.97 10.94
CA ARG A 313 -16.92 16.50 12.27
C ARG A 313 -16.89 15.41 13.34
N PRO A 314 -16.64 15.76 14.62
CA PRO A 314 -16.88 14.83 15.72
C PRO A 314 -18.38 14.47 15.81
N GLU A 315 -18.66 13.23 16.21
CA GLU A 315 -20.02 12.84 16.57
C GLU A 315 -20.41 13.44 17.93
N VAL A 316 -21.66 13.92 17.99
CA VAL A 316 -22.23 14.55 19.18
C VAL A 316 -23.42 13.72 19.66
N GLY A 317 -23.34 13.24 20.89
CA GLY A 317 -24.42 12.53 21.58
C GLY A 317 -25.55 13.45 22.02
N ALA A 318 -26.75 12.90 22.15
CA ALA A 318 -27.94 13.64 22.57
C ALA A 318 -27.92 13.93 24.08
N GLY A 319 -27.95 15.21 24.46
CA GLY A 319 -28.09 15.66 25.85
C GLY A 319 -27.60 17.11 26.05
N PRO A 320 -28.09 17.84 27.08
CA PRO A 320 -27.50 19.10 27.51
C PRO A 320 -26.59 18.88 28.74
N PRO A 321 -25.28 19.18 28.68
CA PRO A 321 -24.53 19.66 27.51
C PRO A 321 -24.25 18.55 26.49
N PRO A 322 -24.03 18.90 25.21
CA PRO A 322 -23.63 17.93 24.19
C PRO A 322 -22.34 17.21 24.60
N THR A 323 -22.32 15.89 24.48
CA THR A 323 -21.16 15.04 24.78
C THR A 323 -20.60 14.48 23.48
N PHE A 324 -19.29 14.35 23.37
CA PHE A 324 -18.64 13.75 22.21
C PHE A 324 -18.45 12.25 22.43
N THR A 325 -18.71 11.44 21.40
CA THR A 325 -18.57 9.97 21.48
C THR A 325 -17.18 9.49 21.07
N ASN A 326 -16.23 10.40 20.83
CA ASN A 326 -14.90 10.12 20.26
C ASN A 326 -14.94 9.42 18.90
N VAL A 327 -16.04 9.59 18.15
CA VAL A 327 -16.21 9.09 16.78
C VAL A 327 -16.01 10.24 15.80
N LEU A 328 -15.24 10.00 14.73
CA LEU A 328 -15.09 10.95 13.63
C LEU A 328 -16.11 10.63 12.54
N VAL A 329 -16.92 11.61 12.12
CA VAL A 329 -17.98 11.43 11.14
C VAL A 329 -17.68 12.20 9.87
N ILE A 330 -17.73 11.52 8.73
CA ILE A 330 -17.92 12.17 7.42
C ILE A 330 -19.41 12.09 7.07
N ASP A 331 -20.03 13.23 6.88
CA ASP A 331 -21.44 13.36 6.51
C ASP A 331 -21.53 13.93 5.09
N ILE A 332 -21.97 13.07 4.17
CA ILE A 332 -22.19 13.40 2.76
C ILE A 332 -23.68 13.65 2.56
N HIS A 333 -24.01 14.89 2.22
CA HIS A 333 -25.37 15.35 1.98
C HIS A 333 -25.57 15.63 0.48
N GLY A 334 -26.64 15.08 -0.08
CA GLY A 334 -27.01 15.30 -1.47
C GLY A 334 -28.49 15.05 -1.74
N GLU A 335 -28.85 15.19 -3.02
CA GLU A 335 -30.15 14.86 -3.58
C GLU A 335 -30.00 13.71 -4.58
N TYR A 336 -31.00 12.84 -4.64
CA TYR A 336 -31.09 11.80 -5.67
C TYR A 336 -32.10 12.22 -6.74
N ALA A 337 -31.75 12.16 -8.02
CA ALA A 337 -32.64 12.50 -9.12
C ALA A 337 -33.62 11.34 -9.39
N ILE A 338 -34.92 11.57 -9.19
CA ILE A 338 -35.95 10.57 -9.51
C ILE A 338 -36.85 11.09 -10.64
N GLU A 339 -36.83 10.42 -11.78
CA GLU A 339 -37.68 10.77 -12.91
C GLU A 339 -39.16 10.82 -12.49
N ASN A 340 -39.79 11.98 -12.70
CA ASN A 340 -41.20 12.24 -12.42
C ASN A 340 -41.61 12.17 -10.93
N PHE A 341 -40.66 12.31 -10.00
CA PHE A 341 -40.93 12.39 -8.56
C PHE A 341 -40.17 13.55 -7.89
N PHE A 342 -40.30 13.68 -6.57
CA PHE A 342 -39.47 14.58 -5.77
C PHE A 342 -38.09 13.97 -5.57
N ASP A 343 -37.04 14.77 -5.75
CA ASP A 343 -35.66 14.37 -5.49
C ASP A 343 -35.43 14.30 -3.97
N PRO A 344 -35.27 13.11 -3.36
CA PRO A 344 -35.12 13.02 -1.92
C PRO A 344 -33.72 13.46 -1.49
N ASP A 345 -33.68 14.26 -0.42
CA ASP A 345 -32.46 14.50 0.33
C ASP A 345 -32.00 13.21 1.04
N PHE A 346 -30.69 12.98 1.04
CA PHE A 346 -30.05 11.91 1.80
C PHE A 346 -28.85 12.43 2.60
N HIS A 347 -28.59 11.78 3.74
CA HIS A 347 -27.36 11.93 4.50
C HIS A 347 -26.68 10.57 4.63
N MET A 348 -25.52 10.42 4.00
CA MET A 348 -24.67 9.25 4.17
C MET A 348 -23.59 9.58 5.18
N LYS A 349 -23.68 8.96 6.35
CA LYS A 349 -22.73 9.11 7.45
C LYS A 349 -21.77 7.93 7.46
N ILE A 350 -20.49 8.26 7.42
CA ILE A 350 -19.38 7.34 7.59
C ILE A 350 -18.79 7.65 8.96
N ARG A 351 -18.85 6.70 9.89
CA ARG A 351 -18.35 6.85 11.25
C ARG A 351 -17.05 6.07 11.40
N LEU A 352 -15.96 6.75 11.75
CA LEU A 352 -14.73 6.11 12.22
C LEU A 352 -14.81 5.96 13.74
N VAL A 353 -15.01 4.72 14.20
CA VAL A 353 -15.12 4.37 15.60
C VAL A 353 -13.79 3.81 16.06
N PRO A 354 -13.12 4.41 17.06
CA PRO A 354 -11.89 3.81 17.57
C PRO A 354 -12.17 2.46 18.23
N THR A 355 -11.30 1.49 17.98
CA THR A 355 -11.39 0.13 18.52
C THR A 355 -10.03 -0.35 19.02
N VAL A 356 -10.06 -1.34 19.90
CA VAL A 356 -8.87 -1.95 20.48
C VAL A 356 -8.90 -3.44 20.14
N GLY A 357 -7.88 -3.90 19.42
CA GLY A 357 -7.73 -5.30 19.02
C GLY A 357 -7.28 -6.20 20.18
N GLU A 358 -7.15 -7.51 19.90
CA GLU A 358 -6.87 -8.55 20.92
C GLU A 358 -5.57 -8.33 21.73
N ASN A 359 -4.63 -7.55 21.20
CA ASN A 359 -3.34 -7.23 21.84
C ASN A 359 -3.26 -5.79 22.39
N GLY A 360 -4.39 -5.11 22.58
CA GLY A 360 -4.41 -3.69 22.97
C GLY A 360 -4.08 -2.74 21.81
N LEU A 361 -3.81 -3.29 20.62
CA LEU A 361 -3.46 -2.53 19.42
C LEU A 361 -4.62 -1.65 19.00
N PHE A 362 -4.30 -0.40 18.74
CA PHE A 362 -5.27 0.56 18.28
C PHE A 362 -5.63 0.32 16.80
N ASP A 363 -6.92 0.34 16.52
CA ASP A 363 -7.45 0.37 15.16
C ASP A 363 -8.71 1.23 15.10
N PHE A 364 -9.22 1.43 13.89
CA PHE A 364 -10.55 2.00 13.70
C PHE A 364 -11.48 0.96 13.11
N ASP A 365 -12.71 0.91 13.62
CA ASP A 365 -13.83 0.31 12.92
C ASP A 365 -14.60 1.39 12.16
N VAL A 366 -15.31 0.99 11.12
CA VAL A 366 -16.10 1.91 10.30
C VAL A 366 -17.54 1.47 10.17
N ASP A 367 -18.42 2.36 10.62
CA ASP A 367 -19.87 2.16 10.55
C ASP A 367 -20.51 3.08 9.50
N PHE A 368 -21.55 2.55 8.85
CA PHE A 368 -22.33 3.21 7.81
C PHE A 368 -23.76 3.39 8.27
N ASP A 369 -24.23 4.61 8.07
CA ASP A 369 -25.58 4.97 8.35
C ASP A 369 -26.09 5.90 7.26
N LEU A 370 -27.22 5.52 6.67
CA LEU A 370 -27.88 6.29 5.64
C LEU A 370 -29.21 6.77 6.21
N ASP A 371 -29.24 8.05 6.55
CA ASP A 371 -30.47 8.73 6.93
C ASP A 371 -31.19 9.16 5.66
N LEU A 372 -32.24 8.41 5.31
CA LEU A 372 -33.18 8.74 4.25
C LEU A 372 -34.39 9.47 4.83
N SER A 373 -34.85 10.53 4.16
CA SER A 373 -36.14 11.12 4.49
C SER A 373 -37.27 10.07 4.45
N VAL A 374 -38.35 10.29 5.19
CA VAL A 374 -39.47 9.32 5.33
C VAL A 374 -40.07 8.91 3.97
N ALA A 375 -39.95 9.75 2.94
CA ALA A 375 -40.38 9.45 1.57
C ALA A 375 -39.45 8.47 0.82
N ALA A 376 -38.18 8.35 1.21
CA ALA A 376 -37.15 7.56 0.53
C ALA A 376 -36.95 6.13 1.05
N HIS A 377 -37.61 5.74 2.16
CA HIS A 377 -37.57 4.36 2.68
C HIS A 377 -38.12 3.30 1.71
N LEU A 378 -38.87 3.70 0.67
CA LEU A 378 -39.35 2.82 -0.41
C LEU A 378 -38.26 2.48 -1.47
N VAL A 379 -37.09 3.10 -1.37
CA VAL A 379 -36.04 3.13 -2.40
C VAL A 379 -34.72 2.55 -1.84
N ALA A 380 -34.80 1.49 -1.02
CA ALA A 380 -33.67 0.91 -0.30
C ALA A 380 -32.64 0.14 -1.18
N ILE A 381 -32.93 -0.09 -2.45
CA ILE A 381 -32.04 -0.78 -3.42
C ILE A 381 -30.83 0.09 -3.83
N PHE A 382 -30.85 1.39 -3.50
CA PHE A 382 -29.94 2.39 -4.05
C PHE A 382 -28.70 2.66 -3.20
N LEU A 383 -28.62 2.07 -2.00
CA LEU A 383 -27.45 2.14 -1.10
C LEU A 383 -26.17 1.67 -1.83
N THR A 384 -26.29 0.59 -2.61
CA THR A 384 -25.22 0.00 -3.42
C THR A 384 -24.70 0.96 -4.47
N THR A 385 -25.58 1.65 -5.21
CA THR A 385 -25.22 2.55 -6.30
C THR A 385 -24.47 3.77 -5.75
N ALA A 386 -25.04 4.51 -4.79
CA ALA A 386 -24.41 5.73 -4.27
C ALA A 386 -23.01 5.50 -3.66
N LEU A 387 -22.82 4.38 -2.93
CA LEU A 387 -21.50 3.99 -2.38
C LEU A 387 -20.48 3.66 -3.48
N THR A 388 -20.91 3.11 -4.61
CA THR A 388 -20.02 2.68 -5.70
C THR A 388 -19.46 3.86 -6.52
N PHE A 389 -20.15 5.01 -6.54
CA PHE A 389 -19.82 6.13 -7.43
C PHE A 389 -19.32 7.39 -6.73
N VAL A 390 -19.78 7.65 -5.51
CA VAL A 390 -19.25 8.76 -4.71
C VAL A 390 -17.82 8.44 -4.30
N MET A 391 -17.55 7.21 -3.88
CA MET A 391 -16.25 6.79 -3.35
C MET A 391 -15.06 6.90 -4.32
N PRO A 392 -15.19 6.54 -5.62
CA PRO A 392 -14.07 6.62 -6.56
C PRO A 392 -13.50 8.01 -6.81
N LYS A 393 -14.32 9.05 -6.70
CA LYS A 393 -13.95 10.42 -7.05
C LYS A 393 -13.55 11.28 -5.85
N LEU A 394 -13.85 10.84 -4.62
CA LEU A 394 -13.59 11.68 -3.44
C LEU A 394 -12.10 11.95 -3.21
N GLY A 395 -11.20 11.18 -3.82
CA GLY A 395 -9.74 11.32 -3.64
C GLY A 395 -9.38 11.52 -2.17
N LEU A 396 -10.12 10.83 -1.28
CA LEU A 396 -9.99 10.95 0.17
C LEU A 396 -8.52 10.71 0.50
N SER A 397 -7.97 11.46 1.46
CA SER A 397 -6.86 10.93 2.21
C SER A 397 -7.31 9.54 2.68
N LEU A 398 -6.49 8.52 2.42
CA LEU A 398 -6.88 7.13 2.56
C LEU A 398 -7.19 6.71 4.03
N LEU A 399 -7.40 7.66 4.94
CA LEU A 399 -7.89 7.43 6.29
C LEU A 399 -9.33 6.91 6.30
N PHE A 400 -10.00 6.88 5.16
CA PHE A 400 -11.42 6.55 5.12
C PHE A 400 -11.73 5.41 4.13
N LEU A 401 -10.89 5.18 3.12
CA LEU A 401 -11.17 4.26 2.01
C LEU A 401 -10.98 2.77 2.35
N SER A 402 -9.94 2.44 3.12
CA SER A 402 -9.55 1.04 3.42
C SER A 402 -10.52 0.37 4.38
N LEU A 403 -10.87 1.05 5.47
CA LEU A 403 -11.83 0.56 6.45
C LEU A 403 -13.27 0.57 5.92
N LEU A 404 -13.60 1.51 5.02
CA LEU A 404 -14.87 1.48 4.29
C LEU A 404 -15.12 0.13 3.64
N THR A 405 -14.07 -0.40 3.02
CA THR A 405 -14.18 -1.51 2.10
C THR A 405 -14.36 -2.84 2.84
N LEU A 406 -13.63 -3.06 3.94
CA LEU A 406 -13.76 -4.27 4.76
C LEU A 406 -15.19 -4.44 5.28
N LYS A 407 -15.82 -3.36 5.75
CA LYS A 407 -17.20 -3.39 6.28
C LYS A 407 -18.28 -3.40 5.19
N ILE A 408 -18.03 -2.81 4.02
CA ILE A 408 -18.90 -2.96 2.85
C ILE A 408 -18.86 -4.41 2.32
N ILE A 409 -17.70 -5.06 2.30
CA ILE A 409 -17.58 -6.49 1.97
C ILE A 409 -18.44 -7.34 2.93
N GLU A 410 -18.41 -7.03 4.23
CA GLU A 410 -19.23 -7.72 5.24
C GLU A 410 -20.74 -7.46 5.09
N ARG A 411 -21.15 -6.25 4.68
CA ARG A 411 -22.57 -5.82 4.67
C ARG A 411 -23.27 -5.96 3.31
N VAL A 412 -22.53 -5.87 2.21
CA VAL A 412 -23.05 -5.89 0.81
C VAL A 412 -22.65 -7.17 0.07
N GLY A 413 -21.68 -7.92 0.60
CA GLY A 413 -21.16 -9.16 0.03
C GLY A 413 -19.92 -8.93 -0.85
N GLU A 414 -18.96 -9.86 -0.79
CA GLU A 414 -17.65 -9.82 -1.50
C GLU A 414 -17.78 -9.50 -3.00
N SER A 415 -18.88 -9.88 -3.65
CA SER A 415 -19.00 -9.80 -5.12
C SER A 415 -19.14 -8.37 -5.65
N ALA A 416 -19.95 -7.51 -5.02
CA ALA A 416 -20.27 -6.16 -5.49
C ALA A 416 -19.19 -5.10 -5.15
N ALA A 417 -18.45 -5.29 -4.06
CA ALA A 417 -17.44 -4.34 -3.57
C ALA A 417 -16.09 -4.44 -4.32
N GLN A 418 -15.75 -5.62 -4.83
CA GLN A 418 -14.43 -5.91 -5.39
C GLN A 418 -14.17 -5.29 -6.77
N SER A 419 -15.19 -5.12 -7.61
CA SER A 419 -15.00 -4.64 -8.99
C SER A 419 -14.80 -3.12 -9.11
N SER A 420 -15.33 -2.37 -8.14
CA SER A 420 -15.39 -0.90 -8.14
C SER A 420 -14.39 -0.25 -7.18
N ILE A 421 -14.02 -0.95 -6.10
CA ILE A 421 -13.20 -0.38 -5.02
C ILE A 421 -11.74 -0.87 -5.08
N GLN A 422 -11.49 -2.05 -5.65
CA GLN A 422 -10.17 -2.68 -5.67
C GLN A 422 -9.05 -1.86 -6.33
N PRO A 423 -9.24 -1.22 -7.50
CA PRO A 423 -8.19 -0.40 -8.12
C PRO A 423 -7.78 0.83 -7.28
N GLN A 424 -8.61 1.21 -6.30
CA GLN A 424 -8.35 2.35 -5.41
C GLN A 424 -7.75 1.95 -4.06
N LEU A 425 -8.05 0.73 -3.60
CA LEU A 425 -7.40 0.10 -2.43
C LEU A 425 -5.90 -0.13 -2.64
N ASP A 426 -5.48 -0.12 -3.90
CA ASP A 426 -4.12 -0.45 -4.32
C ASP A 426 -3.16 0.74 -4.18
N ARG A 427 -3.63 1.87 -3.65
CA ARG A 427 -2.87 3.12 -3.50
C ARG A 427 -2.51 3.44 -2.06
N THR A 428 -1.95 2.50 -1.29
CA THR A 428 -1.58 2.68 0.14
C THR A 428 -2.79 3.10 0.98
N SER A 429 -2.79 3.05 2.32
CA SER A 429 -3.90 3.63 3.08
C SER A 429 -3.39 4.54 4.18
N PHE A 430 -4.00 5.70 4.35
CA PHE A 430 -3.56 6.73 5.29
C PHE A 430 -3.99 6.38 6.71
N LEU A 431 -4.97 5.49 6.90
CA LEU A 431 -5.19 4.78 8.18
C LEU A 431 -4.07 3.79 8.46
N ASP A 432 -3.65 3.03 7.45
CA ASP A 432 -2.48 2.14 7.50
C ASP A 432 -1.16 2.89 7.68
N THR A 433 -1.19 4.22 7.65
CA THR A 433 -0.03 5.10 7.83
C THR A 433 -0.29 6.25 8.80
N LEU A 434 -1.35 6.19 9.59
CA LEU A 434 -1.39 6.98 10.81
C LEU A 434 -0.20 6.52 11.66
N PRO A 435 0.43 7.41 12.44
CA PRO A 435 1.67 7.07 13.13
C PRO A 435 1.54 5.91 14.13
N HIS A 436 0.30 5.52 14.51
CA HIS A 436 0.02 4.34 15.30
C HIS A 436 0.35 3.00 14.60
N LYS A 437 0.52 3.00 13.27
CA LYS A 437 0.95 1.85 12.44
C LYS A 437 1.96 2.32 11.38
N LEU A 438 3.02 3.01 11.80
CA LEU A 438 4.01 3.59 10.91
C LEU A 438 4.79 2.50 10.16
N THR A 439 4.67 2.44 8.84
CA THR A 439 5.52 1.57 8.01
C THR A 439 6.93 2.15 7.94
N VAL A 440 7.90 1.37 8.43
CA VAL A 440 9.34 1.67 8.42
C VAL A 440 9.96 1.13 7.14
N GLU A 441 9.57 -0.09 6.74
CA GLU A 441 10.22 -0.77 5.63
C GLU A 441 9.25 -1.67 4.87
N VAL A 442 9.54 -1.86 3.58
CA VAL A 442 8.80 -2.78 2.73
C VAL A 442 9.78 -3.80 2.18
N ARG A 443 9.53 -5.08 2.43
CA ARG A 443 10.35 -6.19 1.95
C ARG A 443 9.56 -7.12 1.04
N ARG A 444 10.27 -7.75 0.10
CA ARG A 444 9.72 -8.71 -0.87
C ARG A 444 10.29 -10.12 -0.65
N TRP A 445 9.97 -10.70 0.51
CA TRP A 445 10.46 -12.04 0.86
C TRP A 445 9.62 -13.19 0.31
N ASP A 446 8.37 -12.94 -0.08
CA ASP A 446 7.52 -13.91 -0.78
C ASP A 446 7.27 -13.43 -2.21
N PRO A 447 7.21 -14.35 -3.19
CA PRO A 447 7.01 -13.97 -4.58
C PRO A 447 5.59 -13.48 -4.89
N LEU A 448 4.61 -13.57 -3.98
CA LEU A 448 3.20 -13.20 -4.22
C LEU A 448 2.68 -12.02 -3.38
N TYR A 449 3.40 -11.59 -2.35
CA TYR A 449 3.04 -10.42 -1.54
C TYR A 449 4.28 -9.66 -1.04
N SER A 450 4.08 -8.39 -0.72
CA SER A 450 5.08 -7.56 -0.05
C SER A 450 4.71 -7.44 1.43
N THR A 451 5.71 -7.24 2.26
CA THR A 451 5.52 -7.17 3.71
C THR A 451 5.89 -5.77 4.18
N LEU A 452 4.91 -5.09 4.75
CA LEU A 452 5.03 -3.77 5.34
C LEU A 452 5.43 -3.95 6.80
N HIS A 453 6.68 -3.65 7.13
CA HIS A 453 7.20 -3.70 8.51
C HIS A 453 6.89 -2.42 9.23
N ARG A 454 6.28 -2.54 10.40
CA ARG A 454 5.60 -1.43 11.07
C ARG A 454 6.04 -1.27 12.51
N VAL A 455 6.06 -0.03 12.95
CA VAL A 455 5.96 0.33 14.36
C VAL A 455 4.48 0.49 14.67
N GLU A 456 3.97 -0.35 15.56
CA GLU A 456 2.55 -0.37 15.93
C GLU A 456 2.37 0.07 17.38
N THR A 457 1.32 0.82 17.68
CA THR A 457 1.09 1.35 19.03
C THR A 457 -0.17 0.77 19.67
N ALA A 458 -0.12 0.63 20.99
CA ALA A 458 -1.21 0.11 21.81
C ALA A 458 -1.49 1.03 23.00
N ASP A 459 -2.62 0.77 23.66
CA ASP A 459 -3.11 1.55 24.80
C ASP A 459 -3.19 3.04 24.47
N VAL A 460 -4.07 3.31 23.51
CA VAL A 460 -4.24 4.62 22.89
C VAL A 460 -5.40 5.37 23.53
N ASP A 461 -5.17 6.59 23.96
CA ASP A 461 -6.23 7.50 24.43
C ASP A 461 -6.59 8.48 23.31
N ILE A 462 -7.88 8.55 22.97
CA ILE A 462 -8.37 9.21 21.75
C ILE A 462 -9.39 10.27 22.11
N GLN A 463 -9.22 11.43 21.50
CA GLN A 463 -10.12 12.54 21.62
C GLN A 463 -10.59 12.98 20.23
N VAL A 464 -11.90 12.95 20.02
CA VAL A 464 -12.52 13.51 18.81
C VAL A 464 -13.59 14.49 19.25
N ASN A 465 -13.29 15.78 19.18
CA ASN A 465 -14.17 16.83 19.71
C ASN A 465 -14.01 18.15 18.93
N GLN A 466 -14.64 19.21 19.43
CA GLN A 466 -14.61 20.54 18.80
C GLN A 466 -13.23 21.21 18.73
N HIS A 467 -12.24 20.73 19.48
CA HIS A 467 -10.85 21.18 19.50
C HIS A 467 -9.96 20.37 18.55
N GLY A 468 -10.55 19.44 17.79
CA GLY A 468 -9.83 18.63 16.81
C GLY A 468 -9.82 17.15 17.15
N PHE A 469 -8.93 16.45 16.48
CA PHE A 469 -8.68 15.02 16.66
C PHE A 469 -7.30 14.85 17.25
N ALA A 470 -7.16 14.06 18.32
CA ALA A 470 -5.87 13.74 18.90
C ALA A 470 -5.86 12.33 19.47
N PHE A 471 -4.68 11.73 19.49
CA PHE A 471 -4.42 10.54 20.27
C PHE A 471 -2.96 10.47 20.74
N ASP A 472 -2.74 9.78 21.86
CA ASP A 472 -1.42 9.40 22.36
C ASP A 472 -1.38 7.89 22.63
N ALA A 473 -0.19 7.31 22.70
CA ALA A 473 -0.04 5.87 22.93
C ALA A 473 1.00 5.57 24.01
N GLU A 474 0.69 4.65 24.93
CA GLU A 474 1.60 4.25 26.01
C GLU A 474 2.56 3.13 25.62
N HIS A 475 2.21 2.32 24.63
CA HIS A 475 3.00 1.16 24.21
C HIS A 475 3.29 1.14 22.72
N VAL A 476 4.41 0.52 22.36
CA VAL A 476 4.93 0.39 21.01
C VAL A 476 5.41 -1.04 20.78
N PHE A 477 5.19 -1.55 19.58
CA PHE A 477 5.48 -2.91 19.13
C PHE A 477 6.10 -2.89 17.73
N VAL A 478 6.81 -3.97 17.39
CA VAL A 478 7.19 -4.25 16.00
C VAL A 478 6.16 -5.19 15.38
N GLY A 479 5.49 -4.69 14.34
CA GLY A 479 4.46 -5.40 13.61
C GLY A 479 4.80 -5.59 12.14
N ARG A 480 3.90 -6.28 11.44
CA ARG A 480 3.95 -6.44 9.99
C ARG A 480 2.54 -6.53 9.43
N LYS A 481 2.35 -6.01 8.22
CA LYS A 481 1.14 -6.19 7.42
C LYS A 481 1.50 -6.73 6.06
N PHE A 482 0.75 -7.70 5.57
CA PHE A 482 0.96 -8.25 4.24
C PHE A 482 0.16 -7.49 3.19
N GLN A 483 0.78 -7.22 2.05
CA GLN A 483 0.18 -6.55 0.91
C GLN A 483 0.26 -7.47 -0.32
N PRO A 484 -0.86 -8.10 -0.72
CA PRO A 484 -0.91 -8.92 -1.92
C PRO A 484 -0.60 -8.11 -3.19
N LEU A 485 0.00 -8.76 -4.18
CA LEU A 485 0.23 -8.13 -5.48
C LEU A 485 -1.06 -7.85 -6.25
N GLN A 486 -1.06 -6.71 -6.95
CA GLN A 486 -2.21 -6.26 -7.74
C GLN A 486 -2.28 -6.88 -9.13
N ASN A 487 -1.12 -7.11 -9.73
CA ASN A 487 -1.02 -7.60 -11.11
C ASN A 487 -0.86 -9.12 -11.18
N MET A 488 -1.24 -9.80 -10.10
CA MET A 488 -1.10 -11.24 -9.95
C MET A 488 -2.13 -11.96 -10.82
N VAL A 489 -1.69 -12.98 -11.55
CA VAL A 489 -2.55 -13.72 -12.48
C VAL A 489 -2.15 -15.19 -12.46
N ILE A 490 -3.13 -16.09 -12.56
CA ILE A 490 -2.89 -17.51 -12.78
C ILE A 490 -2.66 -17.72 -14.27
N ARG A 491 -1.51 -18.29 -14.60
CA ARG A 491 -1.08 -18.54 -15.97
C ARG A 491 -1.53 -19.88 -16.51
N SER A 492 -1.39 -20.89 -15.67
CA SER A 492 -1.71 -22.27 -16.00
C SER A 492 -1.94 -23.03 -14.72
N GLU A 493 -2.63 -24.14 -14.85
CA GLU A 493 -2.66 -25.19 -13.86
C GLU A 493 -1.40 -26.05 -13.87
N THR A 494 -1.17 -26.75 -12.76
CA THR A 494 -0.34 -27.95 -12.74
C THR A 494 -1.25 -29.15 -12.46
N ARG A 495 -0.93 -30.27 -13.09
CA ARG A 495 -1.66 -31.54 -12.93
C ARG A 495 -0.71 -32.62 -12.42
N ASP A 496 -1.25 -33.56 -11.66
CA ASP A 496 -0.52 -34.76 -11.25
C ASP A 496 -0.56 -35.85 -12.34
N ASP A 497 0.07 -37.00 -12.06
CA ASP A 497 0.12 -38.16 -12.96
C ASP A 497 -1.27 -38.74 -13.30
N GLY A 498 -2.30 -38.41 -12.50
CA GLY A 498 -3.69 -38.78 -12.71
C GLY A 498 -4.48 -37.77 -13.56
N ASN A 499 -3.81 -36.74 -14.10
CA ASN A 499 -4.42 -35.59 -14.77
C ASN A 499 -5.32 -34.75 -13.85
N ILE A 500 -5.16 -34.87 -12.53
CA ILE A 500 -5.93 -34.12 -11.53
C ILE A 500 -5.22 -32.79 -11.28
N LEU A 501 -5.99 -31.71 -11.31
CA LEU A 501 -5.54 -30.37 -10.91
C LEU A 501 -4.98 -30.41 -9.48
N ASN A 502 -3.67 -30.17 -9.33
CA ASN A 502 -2.99 -30.22 -8.03
C ASN A 502 -2.30 -28.91 -7.63
N GLY A 503 -2.21 -27.96 -8.54
CA GLY A 503 -1.56 -26.67 -8.30
C GLY A 503 -1.80 -25.65 -9.39
N LEU A 504 -1.24 -24.46 -9.18
CA LEU A 504 -1.44 -23.28 -10.02
C LEU A 504 -0.11 -22.55 -10.18
N VAL A 505 0.11 -22.03 -11.38
CA VAL A 505 1.28 -21.21 -11.71
C VAL A 505 0.85 -19.75 -11.75
N TYR A 506 1.36 -18.95 -10.83
CA TYR A 506 1.11 -17.50 -10.75
C TYR A 506 2.19 -16.72 -11.49
N ARG A 507 1.80 -15.63 -12.14
CA ARG A 507 2.72 -14.64 -12.70
C ARG A 507 3.21 -13.67 -11.62
N ALA A 508 4.52 -13.45 -11.56
CA ALA A 508 5.18 -12.46 -10.72
C ALA A 508 5.99 -11.48 -11.60
N ASN A 509 5.34 -10.38 -11.99
CA ASN A 509 5.86 -9.46 -13.02
C ASN A 509 7.11 -8.67 -12.61
N ASP A 510 7.21 -8.32 -11.33
CA ASP A 510 8.16 -7.36 -10.78
C ASP A 510 9.25 -8.02 -9.94
N ILE A 511 9.23 -9.34 -9.82
CA ILE A 511 10.09 -10.07 -8.89
C ILE A 511 11.58 -10.02 -9.26
N GLY A 512 11.92 -9.69 -10.52
CA GLY A 512 13.29 -9.71 -11.03
C GLY A 512 14.27 -8.89 -10.19
N GLY A 513 13.83 -7.76 -9.63
CA GLY A 513 14.67 -6.91 -8.76
C GLY A 513 14.93 -7.48 -7.36
N TYR A 514 14.24 -8.56 -6.97
CA TYR A 514 14.27 -9.11 -5.61
C TYR A 514 14.88 -10.51 -5.53
N LEU A 515 15.21 -11.12 -6.68
CA LEU A 515 15.71 -12.49 -6.77
C LEU A 515 17.02 -12.71 -6.01
N ASP A 516 17.95 -11.75 -6.13
CA ASP A 516 19.31 -11.88 -5.58
C ASP A 516 19.47 -11.20 -4.21
N ASN A 517 18.37 -10.69 -3.63
CA ASN A 517 18.41 -9.98 -2.35
C ASN A 517 17.32 -10.50 -1.41
N ASP A 518 16.13 -9.92 -1.44
CA ASP A 518 15.04 -10.26 -0.52
C ASP A 518 14.64 -11.76 -0.60
N LEU A 519 14.65 -12.40 -1.78
CA LEU A 519 14.32 -13.83 -1.87
C LEU A 519 15.44 -14.78 -1.41
N VAL A 520 16.62 -14.27 -1.09
CA VAL A 520 17.74 -15.11 -0.62
C VAL A 520 18.01 -14.84 0.86
N ASN A 521 17.99 -13.57 1.25
CA ASN A 521 18.32 -13.17 2.61
C ASN A 521 17.19 -13.53 3.58
N VAL A 522 17.59 -14.03 4.75
CA VAL A 522 16.68 -14.42 5.83
C VAL A 522 17.05 -13.62 7.08
N PHE A 523 16.03 -13.05 7.70
CA PHE A 523 16.10 -12.16 8.86
C PHE A 523 15.01 -12.55 9.88
N PRO A 524 15.02 -12.00 11.11
CA PRO A 524 14.04 -12.40 12.12
C PRO A 524 12.60 -12.20 11.66
N ALA A 525 12.32 -11.08 10.98
CA ALA A 525 10.98 -10.75 10.53
C ALA A 525 10.53 -11.51 9.27
N THR A 526 11.43 -12.29 8.64
CA THR A 526 11.12 -13.06 7.42
C THR A 526 9.87 -13.88 7.60
N ASP A 527 9.02 -13.83 6.59
CA ASP A 527 7.65 -14.34 6.62
C ASP A 527 7.32 -15.19 5.39
N ARG A 528 8.35 -15.57 4.63
CA ARG A 528 8.24 -16.32 3.39
C ARG A 528 7.45 -17.61 3.64
N MET A 529 6.35 -17.77 2.93
CA MET A 529 5.61 -19.02 2.93
C MET A 529 6.20 -19.98 1.89
N PRO A 530 6.09 -21.31 2.10
CA PRO A 530 6.62 -22.28 1.14
C PRO A 530 5.93 -22.15 -0.23
N TYR A 531 6.71 -22.38 -1.30
CA TYR A 531 6.28 -22.48 -2.69
C TYR A 531 7.04 -23.62 -3.38
N MET A 532 6.49 -24.18 -4.47
CA MET A 532 7.07 -25.34 -5.14
C MET A 532 8.32 -24.97 -5.94
N GLU A 533 8.20 -23.96 -6.79
CA GLU A 533 9.27 -23.58 -7.71
C GLU A 533 9.10 -22.14 -8.18
N LEU A 534 10.22 -21.45 -8.39
CA LEU A 534 10.26 -20.19 -9.12
C LEU A 534 10.75 -20.45 -10.55
N LEU A 535 9.87 -20.27 -11.51
CA LEU A 535 10.11 -20.52 -12.92
C LEU A 535 10.62 -19.25 -13.62
N PRO A 536 11.64 -19.36 -14.50
CA PRO A 536 12.17 -18.21 -15.24
C PRO A 536 11.16 -17.65 -16.25
N PRO A 537 11.40 -16.45 -16.79
CA PRO A 537 10.64 -15.89 -17.90
C PRO A 537 10.57 -16.83 -19.09
N ARG A 538 9.46 -16.82 -19.84
CA ARG A 538 9.28 -17.61 -21.07
C ARG A 538 8.77 -16.73 -22.20
N ASP A 539 9.41 -16.81 -23.35
CA ASP A 539 9.12 -15.96 -24.52
C ASP A 539 9.28 -14.45 -24.21
N ASP A 540 8.87 -13.57 -25.13
CA ASP A 540 9.02 -12.12 -25.01
C ASP A 540 8.00 -11.45 -24.06
N ILE A 541 7.14 -12.27 -23.42
CA ILE A 541 5.91 -11.79 -22.77
C ILE A 541 5.75 -12.32 -21.34
N GLU A 542 6.22 -13.53 -21.03
CA GLU A 542 6.05 -14.09 -19.68
C GLU A 542 7.20 -13.66 -18.78
N SER A 543 6.87 -12.95 -17.70
CA SER A 543 7.77 -12.68 -16.59
C SER A 543 8.04 -13.96 -15.76
N HIS A 544 8.76 -13.81 -14.65
CA HIS A 544 8.95 -14.89 -13.70
C HIS A 544 7.59 -15.41 -13.21
N ARG A 545 7.55 -16.72 -12.91
CA ARG A 545 6.33 -17.40 -12.49
C ARG A 545 6.60 -18.22 -11.23
N VAL A 546 5.56 -18.42 -10.44
CA VAL A 546 5.65 -19.13 -9.15
C VAL A 546 4.69 -20.29 -9.21
N SER A 547 5.20 -21.49 -9.02
CA SER A 547 4.38 -22.70 -8.90
C SER A 547 3.97 -22.90 -7.44
N LEU A 548 2.68 -23.11 -7.21
CA LEU A 548 2.11 -23.43 -5.89
C LEU A 548 1.21 -24.66 -5.98
N SER A 549 1.21 -25.50 -4.94
CA SER A 549 0.15 -26.48 -4.76
C SER A 549 -1.17 -25.81 -4.34
N LEU A 550 -2.31 -26.47 -4.57
CA LEU A 550 -3.60 -25.93 -4.13
C LEU A 550 -3.66 -25.70 -2.61
N ASP A 551 -2.99 -26.54 -1.82
CA ASP A 551 -2.92 -26.38 -0.36
C ASP A 551 -2.10 -25.15 0.03
N GLN A 552 -0.99 -24.87 -0.68
CA GLN A 552 -0.19 -23.66 -0.45
C GLN A 552 -0.95 -22.37 -0.81
N VAL A 553 -1.80 -22.42 -1.84
CA VAL A 553 -2.71 -21.32 -2.20
C VAL A 553 -3.75 -21.12 -1.11
N GLN A 554 -4.39 -22.20 -0.66
CA GLN A 554 -5.39 -22.14 0.41
C GLN A 554 -4.81 -21.62 1.73
N ALA A 555 -3.59 -22.05 2.10
CA ALA A 555 -2.90 -21.54 3.28
C ALA A 555 -2.68 -20.03 3.21
N ARG A 556 -2.34 -19.50 2.03
CA ARG A 556 -2.20 -18.05 1.79
C ARG A 556 -3.52 -17.30 1.86
N ILE A 557 -4.61 -17.91 1.37
CA ILE A 557 -5.96 -17.33 1.45
C ILE A 557 -6.49 -17.33 2.87
N ALA A 558 -6.20 -18.38 3.64
CA ALA A 558 -6.65 -18.55 5.03
C ALA A 558 -5.82 -17.74 6.04
N ALA A 559 -4.68 -17.17 5.62
CA ALA A 559 -3.90 -16.28 6.46
C ALA A 559 -4.72 -15.03 6.87
N PRO A 560 -4.54 -14.48 8.09
CA PRO A 560 -5.35 -13.37 8.62
C PRO A 560 -5.49 -12.17 7.67
N ASP A 561 -4.42 -11.80 6.97
CA ASP A 561 -4.42 -10.66 6.02
C ASP A 561 -4.59 -11.09 4.55
N ARG A 562 -4.95 -12.36 4.31
CA ARG A 562 -5.18 -12.95 2.98
C ARG A 562 -4.07 -12.60 1.97
N HIS A 563 -2.98 -13.36 2.02
CA HIS A 563 -1.75 -13.09 1.25
C HIS A 563 -1.93 -13.21 -0.29
N VAL A 564 -3.03 -13.82 -0.74
CA VAL A 564 -3.40 -13.99 -2.15
C VAL A 564 -4.83 -13.51 -2.36
N LYS A 565 -5.02 -12.55 -3.27
CA LYS A 565 -6.35 -12.06 -3.66
C LYS A 565 -7.08 -13.07 -4.53
N GLU A 566 -8.41 -13.07 -4.41
CA GLU A 566 -9.28 -13.72 -5.39
C GLU A 566 -9.12 -13.03 -6.75
N LEU A 567 -8.97 -13.82 -7.81
CA LEU A 567 -8.71 -13.30 -9.15
C LEU A 567 -9.94 -13.40 -10.04
N ASP A 568 -10.26 -12.31 -10.74
CA ASP A 568 -11.40 -12.27 -11.65
C ASP A 568 -11.04 -12.72 -13.06
N TYR A 569 -11.80 -13.69 -13.57
CA TYR A 569 -11.66 -14.23 -14.92
C TYR A 569 -12.93 -14.04 -15.74
N VAL A 570 -12.75 -13.71 -17.01
CA VAL A 570 -13.83 -13.61 -18.00
C VAL A 570 -13.72 -14.80 -18.94
N PRO A 571 -14.78 -15.62 -19.09
CA PRO A 571 -14.80 -16.66 -20.10
C PRO A 571 -14.79 -16.03 -21.50
N LYS A 572 -14.01 -16.60 -22.41
CA LYS A 572 -13.85 -16.05 -23.77
C LYS A 572 -14.12 -17.09 -24.85
N LYS A 573 -13.79 -18.36 -24.62
CA LYS A 573 -14.08 -19.46 -25.55
C LYS A 573 -14.47 -20.72 -24.80
N VAL A 574 -15.21 -21.61 -25.45
CA VAL A 574 -15.64 -22.89 -24.88
C VAL A 574 -15.35 -24.06 -25.83
N ALA A 575 -14.93 -25.19 -25.27
CA ALA A 575 -14.88 -26.47 -25.96
C ALA A 575 -16.17 -27.24 -25.64
N VAL A 576 -16.84 -27.78 -26.65
CA VAL A 576 -18.14 -28.44 -26.48
C VAL A 576 -18.08 -29.86 -27.06
N ILE A 577 -18.39 -30.87 -26.24
CA ILE A 577 -18.50 -32.27 -26.62
C ILE A 577 -19.92 -32.74 -26.32
N GLY A 578 -20.63 -33.27 -27.32
CA GLY A 578 -21.98 -33.81 -27.13
C GLY A 578 -22.99 -32.80 -26.56
N ASN A 579 -22.88 -31.52 -26.94
CA ASN A 579 -23.66 -30.38 -26.41
C ASN A 579 -23.42 -30.06 -24.92
N GLN A 580 -22.35 -30.57 -24.33
CA GLN A 580 -21.88 -30.20 -23.00
C GLN A 580 -20.58 -29.41 -23.10
N ILE A 581 -20.44 -28.37 -22.27
CA ILE A 581 -19.19 -27.63 -22.15
C ILE A 581 -18.19 -28.58 -21.49
N PHE A 582 -17.13 -28.91 -22.22
CA PHE A 582 -16.03 -29.74 -21.76
C PHE A 582 -15.02 -28.89 -21.00
N GLN A 583 -14.61 -27.76 -21.60
CA GLN A 583 -13.64 -26.84 -21.01
C GLN A 583 -13.96 -25.39 -21.38
N ILE A 584 -13.41 -24.48 -20.58
CA ILE A 584 -13.58 -23.05 -20.70
C ILE A 584 -12.19 -22.41 -20.76
N LEU A 585 -11.94 -21.64 -21.82
CA LEU A 585 -10.80 -20.73 -21.89
C LEU A 585 -11.22 -19.38 -21.33
N ALA A 586 -10.51 -18.94 -20.31
CA ALA A 586 -10.74 -17.67 -19.65
C ALA A 586 -9.50 -16.79 -19.68
N ILE A 587 -9.71 -15.48 -19.51
CA ILE A 587 -8.66 -14.49 -19.36
C ILE A 587 -8.90 -13.67 -18.10
N SER A 588 -7.83 -13.32 -17.39
CA SER A 588 -7.92 -12.45 -16.23
C SER A 588 -8.40 -11.05 -16.63
N LYS A 589 -9.34 -10.49 -15.88
CA LYS A 589 -9.77 -9.09 -16.05
C LYS A 589 -8.61 -8.12 -15.90
N THR A 590 -7.67 -8.43 -15.01
CA THR A 590 -6.47 -7.62 -14.74
C THR A 590 -5.58 -7.47 -15.97
N GLU A 591 -5.55 -8.46 -16.86
CA GLU A 591 -4.69 -8.42 -18.04
C GLU A 591 -5.29 -7.72 -19.25
N ILE A 592 -6.61 -7.59 -19.32
CA ILE A 592 -7.26 -7.02 -20.52
C ILE A 592 -6.72 -5.60 -20.81
N PRO A 593 -6.68 -4.66 -19.84
CA PRO A 593 -6.12 -3.32 -20.08
C PRO A 593 -4.62 -3.32 -20.40
N GLU A 594 -3.85 -4.23 -19.77
CA GLU A 594 -2.42 -4.42 -20.04
C GLU A 594 -2.20 -4.79 -21.52
N ILE A 595 -2.97 -5.77 -22.00
CA ILE A 595 -2.90 -6.27 -23.38
C ILE A 595 -3.36 -5.20 -24.36
N GLU A 596 -4.43 -4.46 -24.05
CA GLU A 596 -4.92 -3.36 -24.88
C GLU A 596 -3.87 -2.26 -25.04
N SER A 597 -3.26 -1.81 -23.95
CA SER A 597 -2.22 -0.79 -23.95
C SER A 597 -0.98 -1.23 -24.72
N LEU A 598 -0.47 -2.43 -24.44
CA LEU A 598 0.69 -3.01 -25.14
C LEU A 598 0.41 -3.17 -26.63
N THR A 599 -0.77 -3.67 -26.99
CA THR A 599 -1.18 -3.85 -28.38
C THR A 599 -1.23 -2.52 -29.12
N ARG A 600 -1.82 -1.49 -28.51
CA ARG A 600 -1.90 -0.14 -29.09
C ARG A 600 -0.50 0.46 -29.29
N SER A 601 0.37 0.34 -28.29
CA SER A 601 1.75 0.85 -28.33
C SER A 601 2.60 0.17 -29.41
N ARG A 602 2.55 -1.17 -29.47
CA ARG A 602 3.23 -1.97 -30.50
C ARG A 602 2.72 -1.62 -31.89
N LEU A 603 1.40 -1.60 -32.09
CA LEU A 603 0.78 -1.27 -33.37
C LEU A 603 1.12 0.15 -33.83
N ARG A 604 1.11 1.13 -32.92
CA ARG A 604 1.52 2.52 -33.22
C ARG A 604 2.96 2.56 -33.69
N SER A 605 3.86 1.84 -33.02
CA SER A 605 5.28 1.75 -33.40
C SER A 605 5.47 1.06 -34.75
N GLU A 606 4.79 -0.06 -34.99
CA GLU A 606 4.82 -0.81 -36.25
C GLU A 606 4.34 0.05 -37.43
N ILE A 607 3.17 0.70 -37.31
CA ILE A 607 2.62 1.57 -38.37
C ILE A 607 3.52 2.79 -38.59
N ARG A 608 4.03 3.40 -37.52
CA ARG A 608 4.95 4.54 -37.63
C ARG A 608 6.23 4.15 -38.38
N ASN A 609 6.78 2.98 -38.10
CA ASN A 609 8.01 2.52 -38.74
C ASN A 609 7.79 2.09 -40.20
N ALA A 610 6.67 1.43 -40.50
CA ALA A 610 6.38 0.93 -41.85
C ALA A 610 5.85 2.03 -42.78
N ASN A 611 4.94 2.87 -42.27
CA ASN A 611 4.17 3.83 -43.09
C ASN A 611 4.49 5.29 -42.78
N GLY A 612 5.38 5.58 -41.83
CA GLY A 612 5.70 6.94 -41.39
C GLY A 612 6.04 7.91 -42.52
N PRO A 613 6.92 7.58 -43.47
CA PRO A 613 7.23 8.46 -44.60
C PRO A 613 5.99 8.76 -45.47
N ALA A 614 5.13 7.76 -45.71
CA ALA A 614 3.92 7.91 -46.51
C ALA A 614 2.86 8.75 -45.78
N ILE A 615 2.64 8.50 -44.48
CA ILE A 615 1.72 9.28 -43.62
C ILE A 615 2.18 10.73 -43.55
N ARG A 616 3.48 10.99 -43.45
CA ARG A 616 4.03 12.35 -43.44
C ARG A 616 3.79 13.07 -44.77
N GLN A 617 3.98 12.41 -45.90
CA GLN A 617 3.66 12.98 -47.21
C GLN A 617 2.16 13.26 -47.37
N GLN A 618 1.31 12.36 -46.90
CA GLN A 618 -0.14 12.56 -46.87
C GLN A 618 -0.52 13.78 -46.02
N ALA A 619 0.02 13.89 -44.79
CA ALA A 619 -0.22 15.03 -43.91
C ALA A 619 0.19 16.37 -44.55
N MET A 620 1.36 16.41 -45.22
CA MET A 620 1.81 17.59 -45.95
C MET A 620 0.86 17.97 -47.10
N GLY A 621 0.40 16.98 -47.88
CA GLY A 621 -0.51 17.19 -49.01
C GLY A 621 -1.89 17.68 -48.57
N GLU A 622 -2.46 17.08 -47.53
CA GLU A 622 -3.75 17.50 -46.95
C GLU A 622 -3.66 18.93 -46.39
N LEU A 623 -2.64 19.23 -45.58
CA LEU A 623 -2.47 20.57 -45.00
C LEU A 623 -2.18 21.64 -46.05
N GLN A 624 -1.40 21.34 -47.08
CA GLN A 624 -1.12 22.30 -48.16
C GLN A 624 -2.38 22.63 -48.96
N ALA A 625 -3.28 21.64 -49.15
CA ALA A 625 -4.57 21.84 -49.80
C ALA A 625 -5.56 22.63 -48.91
N GLU A 626 -5.57 22.38 -47.61
CA GLU A 626 -6.44 23.08 -46.64
C GLU A 626 -6.00 24.52 -46.36
N LEU A 627 -4.70 24.76 -46.18
CA LEU A 627 -4.15 26.05 -45.75
C LEU A 627 -3.81 26.99 -46.91
N GLY A 628 -3.69 26.47 -48.13
CA GLY A 628 -3.28 27.26 -49.31
C GLY A 628 -1.85 27.81 -49.24
N ARG A 629 -1.04 27.35 -48.28
CA ARG A 629 0.38 27.70 -48.08
C ARG A 629 1.20 26.47 -47.70
N ALA A 630 2.52 26.60 -47.68
CA ALA A 630 3.39 25.56 -47.11
C ALA A 630 3.09 25.39 -45.60
N PRO A 631 2.80 24.17 -45.13
CA PRO A 631 2.55 23.89 -43.71
C PRO A 631 3.85 23.92 -42.89
N THR A 632 3.75 24.27 -41.62
CA THR A 632 4.89 24.25 -40.68
C THR A 632 5.15 22.84 -40.15
N GLU A 633 6.33 22.60 -39.58
CA GLU A 633 6.67 21.29 -38.99
C GLU A 633 5.77 20.90 -37.81
N GLU A 634 5.29 21.86 -37.03
CA GLU A 634 4.33 21.59 -35.94
C GLU A 634 2.95 21.17 -36.48
N GLU A 635 2.47 21.83 -37.54
CA GLU A 635 1.22 21.48 -38.21
C GLU A 635 1.30 20.08 -38.83
N ILE A 636 2.41 19.78 -39.52
CA ILE A 636 2.67 18.45 -40.11
C ILE A 636 2.70 17.39 -39.02
N ARG A 637 3.34 17.66 -37.87
CA ARG A 637 3.42 16.71 -36.76
C ARG A 637 2.05 16.42 -36.16
N ALA A 638 1.23 17.46 -35.93
CA ALA A 638 -0.12 17.29 -35.39
C ALA A 638 -1.00 16.45 -36.33
N ARG A 639 -1.00 16.76 -37.64
CA ARG A 639 -1.76 16.01 -38.64
C ARG A 639 -1.22 14.59 -38.83
N PHE A 640 0.10 14.41 -38.78
CA PHE A 640 0.73 13.09 -38.79
C PHE A 640 0.21 12.21 -37.65
N ASP A 641 0.19 12.74 -36.43
CA ASP A 641 -0.28 12.00 -35.25
C ASP A 641 -1.78 11.66 -35.35
N GLU A 642 -2.60 12.54 -35.94
CA GLU A 642 -4.03 12.26 -36.20
C GLU A 642 -4.24 11.11 -37.20
N ILE A 643 -3.54 11.15 -38.34
CA ILE A 643 -3.63 10.09 -39.36
C ILE A 643 -3.10 8.77 -38.79
N LEU A 644 -2.00 8.82 -38.04
CA LEU A 644 -1.44 7.66 -37.36
C LEU A 644 -2.43 7.05 -36.37
N GLU A 645 -3.08 7.86 -35.52
CA GLU A 645 -4.06 7.36 -34.54
C GLU A 645 -5.30 6.76 -35.22
N LYS A 646 -5.76 7.35 -36.34
CA LYS A 646 -6.86 6.78 -37.14
C LYS A 646 -6.48 5.41 -37.72
N ALA A 647 -5.26 5.26 -38.23
CA ALA A 647 -4.76 3.99 -38.73
C ALA A 647 -4.62 2.94 -37.62
N VAL A 648 -4.10 3.33 -36.44
CA VAL A 648 -4.01 2.49 -35.25
C VAL A 648 -5.40 2.01 -34.85
N ASN A 649 -6.38 2.91 -34.69
CA ASN A 649 -7.74 2.55 -34.28
C ASN A 649 -8.43 1.61 -35.29
N GLY A 650 -8.17 1.78 -36.60
CA GLY A 650 -8.70 0.90 -37.64
C GLY A 650 -8.18 -0.54 -37.55
N ALA A 651 -6.90 -0.73 -37.22
CA ALA A 651 -6.27 -2.06 -37.11
C ALA A 651 -6.32 -2.66 -35.69
N PHE A 652 -6.57 -1.85 -34.66
CA PHE A 652 -6.45 -2.21 -33.25
C PHE A 652 -7.31 -3.44 -32.89
N ARG A 653 -8.59 -3.46 -33.27
CA ARG A 653 -9.52 -4.53 -32.86
C ARG A 653 -9.06 -5.92 -33.32
N GLY A 654 -8.59 -6.05 -34.56
CA GLY A 654 -8.13 -7.33 -35.09
C GLY A 654 -6.84 -7.83 -34.42
N ARG A 655 -5.91 -6.90 -34.15
CA ARG A 655 -4.67 -7.21 -33.44
C ARG A 655 -4.93 -7.59 -31.98
N LEU A 656 -5.81 -6.85 -31.31
CA LEU A 656 -6.20 -7.11 -29.92
C LEU A 656 -6.78 -8.51 -29.75
N LEU A 657 -7.70 -8.93 -30.64
CA LEU A 657 -8.25 -10.29 -30.60
C LEU A 657 -7.16 -11.37 -30.71
N THR A 658 -6.16 -11.15 -31.57
CA THR A 658 -5.02 -12.07 -31.73
C THR A 658 -4.14 -12.12 -30.49
N GLU A 659 -3.87 -10.99 -29.85
CA GLU A 659 -3.05 -10.93 -28.64
C GLU A 659 -3.79 -11.50 -27.41
N LEU A 660 -5.10 -11.25 -27.30
CA LEU A 660 -5.96 -11.89 -26.29
C LEU A 660 -5.95 -13.41 -26.47
N ASP A 661 -6.04 -13.91 -27.71
CA ASP A 661 -5.98 -15.33 -28.03
C ASP A 661 -4.68 -15.99 -27.58
N ARG A 662 -3.53 -15.29 -27.69
CA ARG A 662 -2.23 -15.78 -27.22
C ARG A 662 -2.11 -15.86 -25.70
N ARG A 663 -2.91 -15.07 -24.98
CA ARG A 663 -2.86 -14.94 -23.51
C ARG A 663 -3.87 -15.83 -22.79
N MET A 664 -4.84 -16.42 -23.50
CA MET A 664 -5.77 -17.41 -22.96
C MET A 664 -5.06 -18.75 -22.78
N LYS A 665 -4.51 -18.99 -21.58
CA LYS A 665 -3.77 -20.21 -21.22
C LYS A 665 -4.40 -20.99 -20.06
N PHE A 666 -5.47 -20.47 -19.47
CA PHE A 666 -6.16 -21.10 -18.34
C PHE A 666 -7.38 -21.88 -18.87
N ASP A 667 -7.17 -23.18 -19.11
CA ASP A 667 -8.08 -24.11 -19.80
C ASP A 667 -8.58 -25.19 -18.83
N LEU A 668 -9.72 -24.97 -18.16
CA LEU A 668 -10.23 -25.88 -17.13
C LEU A 668 -11.65 -26.36 -17.41
N GLU A 669 -11.98 -27.51 -16.84
CA GLU A 669 -13.35 -28.03 -16.83
C GLU A 669 -14.28 -27.17 -15.97
N PRO A 670 -15.60 -27.14 -16.24
CA PRO A 670 -16.57 -26.44 -15.39
C PRO A 670 -16.53 -26.86 -13.91
N SER A 671 -16.26 -28.14 -13.62
CA SER A 671 -16.10 -28.64 -12.25
C SER A 671 -14.86 -28.09 -11.55
N GLU A 672 -13.76 -27.94 -12.29
CA GLU A 672 -12.49 -27.42 -11.76
C GLU A 672 -12.61 -25.92 -11.47
N PHE A 673 -13.19 -25.14 -12.38
CA PHE A 673 -13.51 -23.73 -12.12
C PHE A 673 -14.41 -23.57 -10.89
N ALA A 674 -15.42 -24.43 -10.74
CA ALA A 674 -16.33 -24.38 -9.61
C ALA A 674 -15.65 -24.75 -8.29
N ASP A 675 -14.67 -25.66 -8.29
CA ASP A 675 -13.86 -25.98 -7.13
C ASP A 675 -12.96 -24.79 -6.74
N LEU A 676 -12.26 -24.20 -7.71
CA LEU A 676 -11.42 -23.01 -7.47
C LEU A 676 -12.24 -21.80 -6.98
N GLN A 677 -13.46 -21.61 -7.49
CA GLN A 677 -14.42 -20.62 -6.96
C GLN A 677 -14.89 -20.93 -5.56
N HIS A 678 -15.20 -22.20 -5.26
CA HIS A 678 -15.60 -22.59 -3.91
C HIS A 678 -14.48 -22.35 -2.89
N ARG A 679 -13.22 -22.53 -3.32
CA ARG A 679 -12.01 -22.26 -2.54
C ARG A 679 -11.62 -20.77 -2.50
N LYS A 680 -12.41 -19.88 -3.11
CA LYS A 680 -12.17 -18.42 -3.18
C LYS A 680 -10.82 -18.04 -3.82
N ILE A 681 -10.31 -18.88 -4.71
CA ILE A 681 -9.04 -18.64 -5.44
C ILE A 681 -9.26 -17.70 -6.61
N LEU A 682 -10.38 -17.88 -7.32
CA LEU A 682 -10.77 -17.08 -8.47
C LEU A 682 -12.29 -17.02 -8.61
N VAL A 683 -12.78 -16.08 -9.40
CA VAL A 683 -14.18 -16.01 -9.84
C VAL A 683 -14.26 -15.99 -11.35
N LEU A 684 -15.00 -16.94 -11.93
CA LEU A 684 -15.33 -16.94 -13.35
C LEU A 684 -16.64 -16.19 -13.59
N GLY A 685 -16.59 -15.15 -14.42
CA GLY A 685 -17.79 -14.41 -14.85
C GLY A 685 -18.56 -13.81 -13.68
N ARG A 686 -17.85 -13.11 -12.77
CA ARG A 686 -18.42 -12.42 -11.59
C ARG A 686 -19.72 -11.71 -11.95
N ASP A 687 -20.78 -11.98 -11.18
CA ASP A 687 -22.15 -11.45 -11.33
C ASP A 687 -22.94 -11.90 -12.58
N HIS A 688 -22.30 -12.62 -13.52
CA HIS A 688 -22.95 -13.10 -14.76
C HIS A 688 -23.22 -14.61 -14.74
N LEU A 689 -22.44 -15.39 -13.98
CA LEU A 689 -22.54 -16.85 -13.96
C LEU A 689 -22.87 -17.42 -12.57
N VAL A 690 -23.84 -18.33 -12.52
CA VAL A 690 -24.25 -19.05 -11.30
C VAL A 690 -23.83 -20.52 -11.39
N ILE A 691 -23.11 -21.02 -10.38
CA ILE A 691 -22.76 -22.44 -10.27
C ILE A 691 -24.01 -23.24 -9.89
N ARG A 692 -24.35 -24.26 -10.67
CA ARG A 692 -25.40 -25.24 -10.36
C ARG A 692 -24.79 -26.64 -10.25
N ARG A 693 -25.10 -27.31 -9.15
CA ARG A 693 -24.75 -28.73 -8.94
C ARG A 693 -26.00 -29.57 -9.16
N MET A 694 -25.97 -30.46 -10.16
CA MET A 694 -27.02 -31.45 -10.38
C MET A 694 -26.49 -32.83 -10.03
N THR A 695 -27.24 -33.58 -9.23
CA THR A 695 -26.91 -34.98 -8.93
C THR A 695 -27.84 -35.88 -9.71
N LYS A 696 -27.29 -36.75 -10.57
CA LYS A 696 -28.05 -37.76 -11.32
C LYS A 696 -27.34 -39.10 -11.23
N ASN A 697 -28.06 -40.13 -10.79
CA ASN A 697 -27.53 -41.50 -10.62
C ASN A 697 -26.26 -41.58 -9.74
N GLY A 698 -26.18 -40.76 -8.67
CA GLY A 698 -25.01 -40.70 -7.79
C GLY A 698 -23.81 -39.94 -8.37
N LYS A 699 -23.87 -39.49 -9.63
CA LYS A 699 -22.85 -38.63 -10.24
C LYS A 699 -23.26 -37.17 -10.11
N VAL A 700 -22.38 -36.34 -9.54
CA VAL A 700 -22.57 -34.88 -9.50
C VAL A 700 -22.01 -34.29 -10.79
N THR A 701 -22.84 -33.53 -11.50
CA THR A 701 -22.44 -32.74 -12.66
C THR A 701 -22.54 -31.27 -12.28
N VAL A 702 -21.46 -30.53 -12.46
CA VAL A 702 -21.41 -29.10 -12.23
C VAL A 702 -21.56 -28.38 -13.57
N TYR A 703 -22.43 -27.39 -13.63
CA TYR A 703 -22.53 -26.50 -14.78
C TYR A 703 -22.75 -25.07 -14.33
N TYR A 704 -22.34 -24.12 -15.16
CA TYR A 704 -22.63 -22.71 -14.98
C TYR A 704 -23.93 -22.37 -15.71
N ARG A 705 -24.81 -21.62 -15.04
CA ARG A 705 -26.06 -21.12 -15.58
C ARG A 705 -26.03 -19.59 -15.55
N ASP A 706 -26.39 -18.96 -16.65
CA ASP A 706 -26.55 -17.51 -16.73
C ASP A 706 -27.67 -17.06 -15.77
N TYR A 707 -27.58 -15.83 -15.28
CA TYR A 707 -28.53 -15.26 -14.33
C TYR A 707 -29.97 -15.37 -14.86
N GLU A 708 -30.86 -16.07 -14.14
CA GLU A 708 -32.30 -16.05 -14.38
C GLU A 708 -32.90 -14.77 -13.78
N ARG A 709 -32.88 -13.65 -14.52
CA ARG A 709 -33.92 -12.61 -14.40
C ARG A 709 -34.89 -12.79 -15.57
N PRO A 710 -35.97 -13.58 -15.43
CA PRO A 710 -36.74 -14.03 -16.58
C PRO A 710 -37.66 -12.95 -17.20
N PHE A 711 -37.66 -11.71 -16.71
CA PHE A 711 -38.73 -10.73 -17.03
C PHE A 711 -38.30 -9.26 -17.19
N GLU A 712 -37.02 -8.95 -17.42
CA GLU A 712 -36.65 -7.58 -17.84
C GLU A 712 -36.60 -7.49 -19.38
N PRO A 713 -37.39 -6.61 -20.02
CA PRO A 713 -37.25 -6.33 -21.43
C PRO A 713 -35.93 -5.57 -21.61
N ASN A 714 -34.98 -6.16 -22.35
CA ASN A 714 -33.62 -5.69 -22.67
C ASN A 714 -32.44 -6.45 -22.00
N THR A 715 -32.67 -7.59 -21.33
CA THR A 715 -31.54 -8.43 -20.89
C THR A 715 -30.75 -8.97 -22.10
N ASP A 716 -29.45 -8.68 -22.18
CA ASP A 716 -28.60 -9.12 -23.30
C ASP A 716 -28.49 -10.64 -23.34
N ARG A 717 -28.96 -11.27 -24.43
CA ARG A 717 -28.95 -12.73 -24.62
C ARG A 717 -27.57 -13.29 -25.03
N ARG A 718 -26.55 -12.43 -25.11
CA ARG A 718 -25.16 -12.78 -25.42
C ARG A 718 -24.38 -13.37 -24.23
N ASP A 719 -25.00 -13.43 -23.05
CA ASP A 719 -24.36 -13.83 -21.80
C ASP A 719 -24.45 -15.35 -21.51
N ASN A 720 -24.55 -16.18 -22.56
CA ASN A 720 -24.55 -17.65 -22.44
C ASN A 720 -23.17 -18.22 -22.76
N LEU A 721 -22.61 -19.07 -21.90
CA LEU A 721 -21.35 -19.77 -22.20
C LEU A 721 -21.41 -20.55 -23.53
N LEU A 722 -22.56 -21.11 -23.90
CA LEU A 722 -22.76 -21.78 -25.20
C LEU A 722 -22.82 -20.83 -26.40
N SER A 723 -22.97 -19.52 -26.16
CA SER A 723 -22.91 -18.47 -27.19
C SER A 723 -21.49 -17.98 -27.46
N LEU A 724 -20.52 -18.36 -26.61
CA LEU A 724 -19.12 -18.01 -26.81
C LEU A 724 -18.50 -18.72 -28.02
N PRO A 725 -17.48 -18.12 -28.65
CA PRO A 725 -16.72 -18.78 -29.72
C PRO A 725 -16.20 -20.15 -29.30
N ARG A 726 -16.29 -21.11 -30.23
CA ARG A 726 -15.82 -22.49 -30.00
C ARG A 726 -14.33 -22.62 -30.34
N TYR A 727 -13.63 -23.46 -29.58
CA TYR A 727 -12.28 -23.92 -29.93
C TYR A 727 -12.21 -25.45 -29.89
N VAL A 728 -11.16 -25.98 -30.52
CA VAL A 728 -10.81 -27.39 -30.44
C VAL A 728 -9.78 -27.52 -29.32
N HIS A 729 -10.12 -28.26 -28.28
CA HIS A 729 -9.12 -28.63 -27.27
C HIS A 729 -8.13 -29.58 -27.93
N THR A 730 -6.85 -29.21 -27.90
CA THR A 730 -5.74 -30.07 -28.28
C THR A 730 -5.10 -30.55 -27.00
N GLU A 731 -5.12 -31.86 -26.75
CA GLU A 731 -4.33 -32.46 -25.66
C GLU A 731 -2.87 -32.03 -25.86
N GLY A 732 -2.35 -31.25 -24.91
CA GLY A 732 -0.98 -30.73 -24.90
C GLY A 732 -0.01 -31.73 -24.32
#